data_AF-A0A6N7CCI5-F1
#
_entry.id   AF-A0A6N7CCI5-F1
#
_cell.length_a   1.000
_cell.length_b   1.000
_cell.length_c   1.000
_cell.angle_alpha   90.00
_cell.angle_beta   90.00
_cell.angle_gamma   90.00
#
_symmetry.space_group_name_H-M   'P 1'
#
loop_
_entity.id
_entity.type
_entity.pdbx_description
1 polymer ?
#
loop_
_entity_poly.entity_id
_entity_poly.type
_entity_poly.pdbx_seq_one_letter_code
_entity_poly.pdbx_strand_id
1 'polypeptide(L)'
;MTTTSKSAPRSITDPWPLIGRTAEVEDVCARIRAKRSVLLAGPAGVGKSRLAGEVLDVLVREGVQTVRISATTASSGIPLGVFAPILPTSAWAGKSGAVNDRADLLSRCANTLVEQYLPARLVLLVDDIHLVDDMSATLLYQLADTDRVTILATYRTKETSPEHVVGLWKNELVDRLDVEGLETGHIQEMIRRALGGPVDDATMAYLTGKVQGNMLFLRELVISLYERGTLREDNGIWRLQGEFEATDRLVELVTSRIGVLTPDEHTLLAYLAFGEPLALPEIERLSTMECAHQLEQKGLVVTEVGGTDLQLRTAHPLYSEVLRGSLPLLRSRELVRRLADTLEHGGPQTDQRLMRIAEWRLLGGGGDPRTMLAAAQIARWHYDFGLAERMVSAVLSVEANFDARILRAQLAGLRGNTRESARLLSALADAAGTVDEVFRVAVARLDHRAIYAGTVEEGLDVAYEAERSLAGTPYVNDIAARRAALILGKEGPAGAVALTESLLPEATGSALVWACMPGAYSLARTGRIADALDAAALGHRVQLELDEPMDWYPCMHRFYEAEAHAHSGRFDRAEEIGRIEYRAAVDQQAIEAQALFCWQRAKTVADCGNPHRAIRLLLTAISIYRQLGRPQFAQFCDYYLAMAQAMAGAPEEGRKYLTDLDSSGLPSTWFMGVDPIHSSGWVNALSGDLRRAHADFERAVAEGCRIGDLVGAIAAAHSLARTGAPRRARELCTSLSRAIEGDLVSARVAHIHALDAVDPEELGEVSERFERMGATLLAAEAAADAAPIWQNRGDRRRATACRLRANVLAGKCENPVTLSLSSADWSSKLTVAEKETALLAASGRSNKAIATQLSISVRTVENRLQGVYVKLGIHGRHELPGVVSEYTETD
;
A
#
# COMPACT_ATOMS: atom_id res chain seq x y z
N MET A 1 -27.32 11.30 -11.61
CA MET A 1 -26.68 11.57 -12.92
C MET A 1 -26.33 13.05 -12.98
N THR A 2 -25.14 13.37 -12.49
CA THR A 2 -24.34 14.56 -12.79
C THR A 2 -22.94 13.99 -12.82
N THR A 3 -22.57 13.53 -14.00
CA THR A 3 -21.26 12.94 -14.27
C THR A 3 -20.21 13.99 -13.92
N THR A 4 -19.58 13.83 -12.76
CA THR A 4 -18.21 14.31 -12.56
C THR A 4 -17.45 13.86 -13.80
N SER A 5 -16.98 14.85 -14.56
CA SER A 5 -16.18 14.63 -15.73
C SER A 5 -15.02 13.73 -15.30
N LYS A 6 -15.08 12.44 -15.65
CA LYS A 6 -13.89 11.62 -15.79
C LYS A 6 -13.06 12.36 -16.83
N SER A 7 -12.15 13.21 -16.36
CA SER A 7 -11.09 13.75 -17.20
C SER A 7 -10.48 12.55 -17.93
N ALA A 8 -10.41 12.62 -19.26
CA ALA A 8 -9.77 11.58 -20.06
C ALA A 8 -8.44 11.16 -19.39
N PRO A 9 -8.09 9.86 -19.37
CA PRO A 9 -6.84 9.44 -18.76
C PRO A 9 -5.71 10.24 -19.41
N ARG A 10 -5.00 11.05 -18.61
CA ARG A 10 -3.78 11.70 -19.07
C ARG A 10 -2.87 10.59 -19.58
N SER A 11 -2.34 10.76 -20.79
CA SER A 11 -1.32 9.83 -21.26
C SER A 11 -0.17 9.92 -20.27
N ILE A 12 0.40 8.80 -19.84
CA ILE A 12 1.55 8.82 -18.89
C ILE A 12 2.75 9.61 -19.45
N THR A 13 2.74 9.83 -20.76
CA THR A 13 3.71 10.61 -21.54
C THR A 13 3.46 12.12 -21.54
N ASP A 14 2.28 12.58 -21.08
CA ASP A 14 1.93 13.99 -20.92
C ASP A 14 2.91 14.69 -19.95
N PRO A 15 3.02 16.03 -19.97
CA PRO A 15 3.85 16.75 -19.02
C PRO A 15 3.40 16.48 -17.58
N TRP A 16 4.31 15.92 -16.77
CA TRP A 16 4.05 15.67 -15.35
C TRP A 16 3.91 17.01 -14.59
N PRO A 17 3.04 17.08 -13.57
CA PRO A 17 2.86 18.29 -12.77
C PRO A 17 4.15 18.67 -12.02
N LEU A 18 4.33 19.95 -11.70
CA LEU A 18 5.40 20.39 -10.82
C LEU A 18 4.93 20.22 -9.36
N ILE A 19 5.55 19.31 -8.61
CA ILE A 19 5.19 18.98 -7.22
C ILE A 19 6.39 19.23 -6.31
N GLY A 20 6.13 19.80 -5.13
CA GLY A 20 7.15 20.01 -4.10
C GLY A 20 8.16 21.10 -4.41
N ARG A 21 7.87 21.98 -5.40
CA ARG A 21 8.76 23.06 -5.84
C ARG A 21 8.16 24.47 -5.73
N THR A 22 7.01 24.59 -5.07
CA THR A 22 6.26 25.85 -4.99
C THR A 22 7.06 26.91 -4.24
N ALA A 23 7.70 26.54 -3.13
CA ALA A 23 8.52 27.45 -2.34
C ALA A 23 9.73 27.97 -3.13
N GLU A 24 10.42 27.10 -3.89
CA GLU A 24 11.54 27.51 -4.74
C GLU A 24 11.09 28.40 -5.89
N VAL A 25 9.96 28.12 -6.54
CA VAL A 25 9.39 29.00 -7.57
C VAL A 25 9.10 30.39 -6.99
N GLU A 26 8.47 30.45 -5.81
CA GLU A 26 8.14 31.70 -5.14
C GLU A 26 9.39 32.49 -4.72
N ASP A 27 10.40 31.83 -4.15
CA ASP A 27 11.67 32.46 -3.75
C ASP A 27 12.42 33.03 -4.96
N VAL A 28 12.57 32.24 -6.03
CA VAL A 28 13.25 32.69 -7.25
C VAL A 28 12.49 33.86 -7.88
N CYS A 29 11.16 33.79 -7.95
CA CYS A 29 10.34 34.91 -8.44
C CYS A 29 10.53 36.16 -7.56
N ALA A 30 10.56 36.02 -6.23
CA ALA A 30 10.77 37.12 -5.31
C ALA A 30 12.14 37.80 -5.53
N ARG A 31 13.21 37.02 -5.70
CA ARG A 31 14.56 37.53 -5.99
C ARG A 31 14.64 38.26 -7.33
N ILE A 32 14.03 37.69 -8.38
CA ILE A 32 13.99 38.32 -9.71
C ILE A 32 13.22 39.65 -9.66
N ARG A 33 12.08 39.70 -8.95
CA ARG A 33 11.32 40.94 -8.70
C ARG A 33 12.14 41.97 -7.93
N ALA A 34 12.93 41.51 -6.94
CA ALA A 34 13.91 42.31 -6.20
C ALA A 34 15.17 42.67 -7.00
N LYS A 35 15.17 42.40 -8.31
CA LYS A 35 16.24 42.72 -9.24
C LYS A 35 17.52 41.91 -9.13
N ARG A 36 17.51 40.79 -8.42
CA ARG A 36 18.67 39.91 -8.29
C ARG A 36 18.66 38.81 -9.33
N SER A 37 19.84 38.55 -9.89
CA SER A 37 20.08 37.39 -10.75
C SER A 37 20.21 36.14 -9.89
N VAL A 38 19.79 34.99 -10.40
CA VAL A 38 19.73 33.72 -9.65
C VAL A 38 20.40 32.60 -10.44
N LEU A 39 21.22 31.81 -9.75
CA LEU A 39 21.85 30.60 -10.26
C LEU A 39 21.29 29.37 -9.54
N LEU A 40 20.51 28.56 -10.27
CA LEU A 40 20.02 27.28 -9.81
C LEU A 40 21.13 26.22 -9.99
N ALA A 41 21.80 25.85 -8.91
CA ALA A 41 22.87 24.86 -8.91
C ALA A 41 22.36 23.51 -8.41
N GLY A 42 22.77 22.39 -9.02
CA GLY A 42 22.42 21.07 -8.47
C GLY A 42 22.76 19.91 -9.40
N PRO A 43 22.54 18.67 -8.96
CA PRO A 43 22.87 17.48 -9.74
C PRO A 43 22.14 17.41 -11.10
N ALA A 44 22.69 16.67 -12.06
CA ALA A 44 22.03 16.42 -13.34
C ALA A 44 20.74 15.59 -13.16
N GLY A 45 19.64 16.03 -13.79
CA GLY A 45 18.33 15.34 -13.76
C GLY A 45 17.37 15.77 -12.64
N VAL A 46 17.80 16.65 -11.72
CA VAL A 46 16.99 17.07 -10.55
C VAL A 46 15.80 17.99 -10.87
N GLY A 47 15.73 18.52 -12.10
CA GLY A 47 14.60 19.35 -12.57
C GLY A 47 14.86 20.86 -12.65
N LYS A 48 16.11 21.33 -12.55
CA LYS A 48 16.48 22.77 -12.61
C LYS A 48 15.89 23.51 -13.81
N SER A 49 16.02 22.94 -15.01
CA SER A 49 15.51 23.56 -16.25
C SER A 49 13.97 23.64 -16.27
N ARG A 50 13.28 22.68 -15.64
CA ARG A 50 11.82 22.69 -15.48
C ARG A 50 11.38 23.75 -14.45
N LEU A 51 12.08 23.84 -13.32
CA LEU A 51 11.88 24.88 -12.31
C LEU A 51 12.07 26.27 -12.91
N ALA A 52 13.16 26.48 -13.65
CA ALA A 52 13.42 27.74 -14.34
C ALA A 52 12.36 28.08 -15.38
N GLY A 53 11.88 27.08 -16.13
CA GLY A 53 10.77 27.25 -17.07
C GLY A 53 9.48 27.71 -16.39
N GLU A 54 9.11 27.13 -15.24
CA GLU A 54 7.91 27.53 -14.49
C GLU A 54 8.03 28.97 -13.97
N VAL A 55 9.21 29.35 -13.47
CA VAL A 55 9.50 30.74 -13.07
C VAL A 55 9.32 31.68 -14.26
N LEU A 56 9.83 31.32 -15.45
CA LEU A 56 9.64 32.10 -16.66
C LEU A 56 8.15 32.24 -17.03
N ASP A 57 7.38 31.15 -16.96
CA ASP A 57 5.95 31.16 -17.26
C ASP A 57 5.16 32.06 -16.30
N VAL A 58 5.54 32.10 -15.01
CA VAL A 58 4.99 33.04 -14.01
C VAL A 58 5.32 34.48 -14.39
N LEU A 59 6.58 34.77 -14.70
CA LEU A 59 7.04 36.12 -15.06
C LEU A 59 6.40 36.63 -16.36
N VAL A 60 6.21 35.76 -17.36
CA VAL A 60 5.53 36.09 -18.62
C VAL A 60 4.06 36.43 -18.36
N ARG A 61 3.37 35.68 -17.47
CA ARG A 61 2.00 36.01 -17.05
C ARG A 61 1.90 37.35 -16.32
N GLU A 62 2.98 37.77 -15.66
CA GLU A 62 3.13 39.09 -15.02
C GLU A 62 3.53 40.21 -16.01
N GLY A 63 3.73 39.89 -17.29
CA GLY A 63 4.10 40.85 -18.34
C GLY A 63 5.59 41.18 -18.41
N VAL A 64 6.45 40.40 -17.74
CA VAL A 64 7.92 40.56 -17.81
C VAL A 64 8.44 39.98 -19.12
N GLN A 65 9.36 40.69 -19.78
CA GLN A 65 10.03 40.21 -20.99
C GLN A 65 11.07 39.16 -20.60
N THR A 66 10.91 37.94 -21.11
CA THR A 66 11.83 36.83 -20.84
C THR A 66 12.41 36.28 -22.14
N VAL A 67 13.67 35.85 -22.09
CA VAL A 67 14.37 35.18 -23.20
C VAL A 67 15.06 33.96 -22.66
N ARG A 68 14.99 32.84 -23.38
CA ARG A 68 15.67 31.59 -23.02
C ARG A 68 16.77 31.28 -24.03
N ILE A 69 17.95 30.97 -23.51
CA ILE A 69 19.07 30.42 -24.26
C ILE A 69 19.54 29.11 -23.61
N SER A 70 19.95 28.15 -24.42
CA SER A 70 20.38 26.82 -23.96
C SER A 70 21.80 26.55 -24.42
N ALA A 71 22.72 26.37 -23.47
CA ALA A 71 24.09 26.00 -23.76
C ALA A 71 24.19 24.48 -23.96
N THR A 72 24.96 24.08 -24.97
CA THR A 72 25.20 22.67 -25.32
C THR A 72 26.70 22.47 -25.59
N THR A 73 27.17 21.22 -25.50
CA THR A 73 28.56 20.87 -25.85
C THR A 73 28.88 21.21 -27.31
N ALA A 74 27.89 21.21 -28.20
CA ALA A 74 28.09 21.61 -29.60
C ALA A 74 28.29 23.12 -29.76
N SER A 75 27.64 23.94 -28.91
CA SER A 75 27.76 25.41 -28.96
C SER A 75 28.99 25.95 -28.22
N SER A 76 29.60 25.19 -27.31
CA SER A 76 30.76 25.65 -26.52
C SER A 76 32.00 25.94 -27.36
N GLY A 77 32.11 25.33 -28.55
CA GLY A 77 33.19 25.59 -29.51
C GLY A 77 32.97 26.78 -30.44
N ILE A 78 31.78 27.42 -30.39
CA ILE A 78 31.41 28.54 -31.27
C ILE A 78 31.41 29.83 -30.44
N PRO A 79 32.28 30.82 -30.73
CA PRO A 79 32.28 32.09 -30.01
C PRO A 79 30.91 32.78 -30.07
N LEU A 80 30.35 33.16 -28.91
CA LEU A 80 29.00 33.72 -28.79
C LEU A 80 27.88 32.81 -29.34
N GLY A 81 28.13 31.50 -29.46
CA GLY A 81 27.22 30.55 -30.12
C GLY A 81 25.85 30.46 -29.45
N VAL A 82 25.80 30.59 -28.11
CA VAL A 82 24.55 30.55 -27.33
C VAL A 82 23.66 31.79 -27.54
N PHE A 83 24.25 32.92 -27.97
CA PHE A 83 23.56 34.18 -28.23
C PHE A 83 23.14 34.36 -29.69
N ALA A 84 23.62 33.51 -30.62
CA ALA A 84 23.31 33.58 -32.04
C ALA A 84 21.80 33.64 -32.38
N PRO A 85 20.88 32.94 -31.67
CA PRO A 85 19.46 33.00 -31.97
C PRO A 85 18.79 34.33 -31.59
N ILE A 86 19.40 35.12 -30.70
CA ILE A 86 18.77 36.30 -30.09
C ILE A 86 19.45 37.61 -30.48
N LEU A 87 20.67 37.55 -31.01
CA LEU A 87 21.38 38.72 -31.53
C LEU A 87 21.04 38.97 -33.00
N PRO A 88 20.56 40.17 -33.38
CA PRO A 88 20.30 40.51 -34.77
C PRO A 88 21.60 40.54 -35.59
N THR A 89 21.50 40.33 -36.91
CA THR A 89 22.66 40.28 -37.83
C THR A 89 23.51 41.56 -37.78
N SER A 90 22.91 42.69 -37.40
CA SER A 90 23.59 43.97 -37.16
C SER A 90 24.58 43.96 -36.00
N ALA A 91 24.36 43.12 -34.97
CA ALA A 91 25.30 42.95 -33.85
C ALA A 91 26.62 42.31 -34.29
N TRP A 92 26.60 41.54 -35.39
CA TRP A 92 27.74 40.84 -35.97
C TRP A 92 28.47 41.65 -37.05
N ALA A 93 27.91 42.79 -37.47
CA ALA A 93 28.47 43.63 -38.53
C ALA A 93 29.51 44.63 -37.97
N GLY A 94 30.74 44.15 -37.73
CA GLY A 94 31.90 44.98 -37.35
C GLY A 94 32.84 45.28 -38.52
N LYS A 95 33.40 46.50 -38.58
CA LYS A 95 34.47 46.86 -39.54
C LYS A 95 35.76 46.14 -39.14
N SER A 96 36.22 45.19 -39.98
CA SER A 96 37.48 44.46 -39.76
C SER A 96 38.68 45.39 -39.62
N GLY A 97 39.43 45.22 -38.52
CA GLY A 97 40.83 45.63 -38.43
C GLY A 97 41.23 46.44 -37.18
N ALA A 98 41.38 45.79 -36.02
CA ALA A 98 42.39 46.05 -34.97
C ALA A 98 42.06 45.29 -33.68
N VAL A 99 43.03 45.20 -32.77
CA VAL A 99 43.07 44.47 -31.48
C VAL A 99 41.91 44.78 -30.50
N ASN A 100 41.03 45.75 -30.80
CA ASN A 100 39.82 46.10 -30.04
C ASN A 100 38.53 45.38 -30.48
N ASP A 101 38.59 44.48 -31.46
CA ASP A 101 37.40 43.87 -32.09
C ASP A 101 36.53 43.07 -31.10
N ARG A 102 37.13 42.35 -30.13
CA ARG A 102 36.38 41.51 -29.18
C ARG A 102 35.64 42.32 -28.10
N ALA A 103 36.28 43.34 -27.52
CA ALA A 103 35.65 44.18 -26.51
C ALA A 103 34.55 45.08 -27.11
N ASP A 104 34.79 45.57 -28.33
CA ASP A 104 33.81 46.32 -29.13
C ASP A 104 32.63 45.42 -29.53
N LEU A 105 32.89 44.18 -29.96
CA LEU A 105 31.84 43.19 -30.22
C LEU A 105 30.99 42.88 -28.99
N LEU A 106 31.62 42.60 -27.82
CA LEU A 106 30.90 42.34 -26.57
C LEU A 106 30.04 43.54 -26.15
N SER A 107 30.59 44.77 -26.25
CA SER A 107 29.86 46.00 -25.93
C SER A 107 28.67 46.23 -26.87
N ARG A 108 28.84 45.96 -28.17
CA ARG A 108 27.75 46.02 -29.17
C ARG A 108 26.67 44.99 -28.86
N CYS A 109 27.04 43.74 -28.58
CA CYS A 109 26.10 42.68 -28.23
C CYS A 109 25.31 43.03 -26.96
N ALA A 110 25.99 43.53 -25.91
CA ALA A 110 25.36 43.95 -24.67
C ALA A 110 24.37 45.11 -24.88
N ASN A 111 24.76 46.16 -25.61
CA ASN A 111 23.87 47.30 -25.90
C ASN A 111 22.68 46.88 -26.76
N THR A 112 22.90 46.05 -27.78
CA THR A 112 21.81 45.55 -28.64
C THR A 112 20.79 44.74 -27.85
N LEU A 113 21.24 43.85 -26.96
CA LEU A 113 20.37 43.06 -26.08
C LEU A 113 19.58 43.93 -25.10
N VAL A 114 20.14 45.05 -24.64
CA VAL A 114 19.40 45.95 -23.73
C VAL A 114 18.42 46.81 -24.53
N GLU A 115 18.86 47.43 -25.63
CA GLU A 115 18.05 48.34 -26.45
C GLU A 115 16.84 47.65 -27.08
N GLN A 116 16.98 46.39 -27.50
CA GLN A 116 15.90 45.62 -28.12
C GLN A 116 14.71 45.38 -27.19
N TYR A 117 14.91 45.44 -25.87
CA TYR A 117 13.88 45.10 -24.88
C TYR A 117 13.43 46.29 -24.00
N LEU A 118 13.97 47.49 -24.23
CA LEU A 118 13.51 48.72 -23.55
C LEU A 118 12.08 49.13 -23.98
N PRO A 119 11.28 49.77 -23.10
CA PRO A 119 11.59 50.14 -21.71
C PRO A 119 11.38 49.00 -20.69
N ALA A 120 11.00 47.80 -21.15
CA ALA A 120 10.80 46.66 -20.27
C ALA A 120 12.15 46.09 -19.79
N ARG A 121 12.13 45.47 -18.61
CA ARG A 121 13.31 44.79 -18.07
C ARG A 121 13.36 43.35 -18.57
N LEU A 122 14.52 42.95 -19.11
CA LEU A 122 14.76 41.61 -19.62
C LEU A 122 15.19 40.64 -18.51
N VAL A 123 14.56 39.46 -18.46
CA VAL A 123 15.04 38.29 -17.71
C VAL A 123 15.60 37.26 -18.69
N LEU A 124 16.89 36.95 -18.59
CA LEU A 124 17.58 36.00 -19.46
C LEU A 124 17.76 34.66 -18.74
N LEU A 125 17.07 33.62 -19.21
CA LEU A 125 17.30 32.25 -18.79
C LEU A 125 18.47 31.64 -19.56
N VAL A 126 19.54 31.24 -18.87
CA VAL A 126 20.69 30.50 -19.41
C VAL A 126 20.68 29.07 -18.89
N ASP A 127 20.23 28.13 -19.72
CA ASP A 127 20.19 26.72 -19.36
C ASP A 127 21.57 26.06 -19.55
N ASP A 128 22.04 25.33 -18.55
CA ASP A 128 23.33 24.66 -18.46
C ASP A 128 24.53 25.61 -18.68
N ILE A 129 24.60 26.70 -17.91
CA ILE A 129 25.59 27.79 -18.04
C ILE A 129 27.07 27.36 -18.04
N HIS A 130 27.39 26.19 -17.50
CA HIS A 130 28.74 25.61 -17.51
C HIS A 130 29.22 25.23 -18.92
N LEU A 131 28.32 25.09 -19.90
CA LEU A 131 28.61 24.72 -21.30
C LEU A 131 28.75 25.93 -22.23
N VAL A 132 28.72 27.17 -21.72
CA VAL A 132 28.92 28.36 -22.56
C VAL A 132 30.39 28.51 -22.97
N ASP A 133 30.65 29.14 -24.11
CA ASP A 133 32.00 29.53 -24.52
C ASP A 133 32.54 30.72 -23.69
N ASP A 134 33.86 30.90 -23.68
CA ASP A 134 34.51 31.96 -22.88
C ASP A 134 33.99 33.37 -23.20
N MET A 135 33.69 33.67 -24.47
CA MET A 135 33.18 34.99 -24.85
C MET A 135 31.73 35.20 -24.38
N SER A 136 30.90 34.17 -24.47
CA SER A 136 29.55 34.19 -23.88
C SER A 136 29.58 34.35 -22.36
N ALA A 137 30.53 33.70 -21.68
CA ALA A 137 30.73 33.86 -20.25
C ALA A 137 31.12 35.30 -19.89
N THR A 138 32.03 35.92 -20.64
CA THR A 138 32.40 37.34 -20.45
C THR A 138 31.21 38.27 -20.67
N LEU A 139 30.38 38.02 -21.68
CA LEU A 139 29.17 38.82 -21.94
C LEU A 139 28.16 38.72 -20.79
N LEU A 140 27.89 37.50 -20.30
CA LEU A 140 27.00 37.27 -19.16
C LEU A 140 27.50 37.99 -17.89
N TYR A 141 28.81 37.97 -17.65
CA TYR A 141 29.43 38.69 -16.53
C TYR A 141 29.20 40.21 -16.64
N GLN A 142 29.43 40.81 -17.81
CA GLN A 142 29.19 42.25 -18.04
C GLN A 142 27.71 42.64 -17.91
N LEU A 143 26.79 41.78 -18.37
CA LEU A 143 25.36 42.01 -18.24
C LEU A 143 24.88 41.94 -16.79
N ALA A 144 25.47 41.04 -15.98
CA ALA A 144 25.18 40.92 -14.56
C ALA A 144 25.72 42.13 -13.77
N ASP A 145 26.98 42.53 -14.03
CA ASP A 145 27.67 43.62 -13.32
C ASP A 145 27.02 45.01 -13.53
N THR A 146 26.35 45.20 -14.66
CA THR A 146 25.70 46.48 -14.99
C THR A 146 24.24 46.59 -14.54
N ASP A 147 23.67 45.55 -13.89
CA ASP A 147 22.27 45.45 -13.44
C ASP A 147 21.20 45.67 -14.55
N ARG A 148 21.62 45.66 -15.83
CA ARG A 148 20.73 45.93 -16.98
C ARG A 148 19.85 44.74 -17.35
N VAL A 149 20.27 43.52 -17.03
CA VAL A 149 19.56 42.27 -17.31
C VAL A 149 19.54 41.41 -16.05
N THR A 150 18.40 40.83 -15.70
CA THR A 150 18.35 39.80 -14.66
C THR A 150 18.67 38.44 -15.28
N ILE A 151 19.66 37.73 -14.76
CA ILE A 151 20.01 36.40 -15.24
C ILE A 151 19.36 35.35 -14.35
N LEU A 152 18.66 34.39 -14.94
CA LEU A 152 18.31 33.13 -14.30
C LEU A 152 19.14 32.05 -14.98
N ALA A 153 20.00 31.34 -14.27
CA ALA A 153 20.88 30.35 -14.89
C ALA A 153 20.75 28.99 -14.22
N THR A 154 20.92 27.90 -14.98
CA THR A 154 21.00 26.54 -14.40
C THR A 154 22.44 26.02 -14.49
N TYR A 155 22.89 25.37 -13.42
CA TYR A 155 24.27 24.91 -13.26
C TYR A 155 24.31 23.47 -12.74
N ARG A 156 25.18 22.64 -13.33
CA ARG A 156 25.42 21.27 -12.88
C ARG A 156 26.60 21.26 -11.91
N THR A 157 26.36 20.80 -10.69
CA THR A 157 27.41 20.66 -9.68
C THR A 157 28.45 19.61 -10.09
N LYS A 158 29.72 19.82 -9.73
CA LYS A 158 30.90 18.99 -10.06
C LYS A 158 31.41 19.07 -11.51
N GLU A 159 30.76 19.85 -12.37
CA GLU A 159 31.28 20.16 -13.70
C GLU A 159 32.31 21.30 -13.64
N THR A 160 33.26 21.31 -14.57
CA THR A 160 34.16 22.44 -14.79
C THR A 160 33.42 23.56 -15.53
N SER A 161 33.85 24.81 -15.35
CA SER A 161 33.20 25.96 -15.98
C SER A 161 34.19 27.08 -16.30
N PRO A 162 33.88 27.93 -17.29
CA PRO A 162 34.67 29.12 -17.58
C PRO A 162 34.84 30.01 -16.35
N GLU A 163 35.99 30.69 -16.25
CA GLU A 163 36.33 31.53 -15.09
C GLU A 163 35.28 32.61 -14.81
N HIS A 164 34.76 33.25 -15.85
CA HIS A 164 33.74 34.29 -15.72
C HIS A 164 32.38 33.77 -15.25
N VAL A 165 32.04 32.50 -15.52
CA VAL A 165 30.84 31.86 -14.96
C VAL A 165 31.03 31.69 -13.45
N VAL A 166 32.21 31.23 -13.02
CA VAL A 166 32.57 31.10 -11.60
C VAL A 166 32.59 32.46 -10.90
N GLY A 167 33.04 33.51 -11.60
CA GLY A 167 33.05 34.89 -11.11
C GLY A 167 31.67 35.42 -10.75
N LEU A 168 30.60 35.00 -11.44
CA LEU A 168 29.23 35.48 -11.19
C LEU A 168 28.80 35.28 -9.74
N TRP A 169 28.99 34.09 -9.16
CA TRP A 169 28.58 33.83 -7.78
C TRP A 169 29.68 34.13 -6.76
N LYS A 170 30.96 34.08 -7.15
CA LYS A 170 32.07 34.48 -6.26
C LYS A 170 32.04 35.97 -5.93
N ASN A 171 31.59 36.80 -6.87
CA ASN A 171 31.53 38.25 -6.73
C ASN A 171 30.11 38.74 -6.39
N GLU A 172 29.23 37.85 -5.91
CA GLU A 172 27.86 38.17 -5.49
C GLU A 172 26.98 38.84 -6.58
N LEU A 173 27.28 38.62 -7.87
CA LEU A 173 26.47 39.10 -9.00
C LEU A 173 25.25 38.21 -9.27
N VAL A 174 25.29 36.96 -8.82
CA VAL A 174 24.14 36.03 -8.84
C VAL A 174 23.96 35.36 -7.48
N ASP A 175 22.71 35.31 -7.03
CA ASP A 175 22.30 34.54 -5.86
C ASP A 175 22.31 33.04 -6.22
N ARG A 176 23.19 32.25 -5.59
CA ARG A 176 23.20 30.80 -5.78
C ARG A 176 22.13 30.14 -4.91
N LEU A 177 21.28 29.34 -5.54
CA LEU A 177 20.29 28.48 -4.89
C LEU A 177 20.57 27.02 -5.28
N ASP A 178 20.91 26.20 -4.30
CA ASP A 178 21.14 24.78 -4.51
C ASP A 178 19.80 24.02 -4.56
N VAL A 179 19.56 23.32 -5.66
CA VAL A 179 18.36 22.53 -5.94
C VAL A 179 18.68 21.06 -5.66
N GLU A 180 18.17 20.57 -4.54
CA GLU A 180 18.34 19.19 -4.08
C GLU A 180 17.35 18.22 -4.75
N GLY A 181 17.54 16.92 -4.55
CA GLY A 181 16.61 15.87 -4.97
C GLY A 181 15.19 16.08 -4.43
N LEU A 182 14.18 15.56 -5.14
CA LEU A 182 12.82 15.55 -4.58
C LEU A 182 12.77 14.66 -3.34
N GLU A 183 12.13 15.16 -2.27
CA GLU A 183 11.81 14.36 -1.10
C GLU A 183 10.88 13.20 -1.45
N THR A 184 10.96 12.12 -0.66
CA THR A 184 10.12 10.91 -0.81
C THR A 184 8.64 11.25 -0.92
N GLY A 185 8.10 12.14 -0.06
CA GLY A 185 6.69 12.52 -0.10
C GLY A 185 6.26 13.12 -1.44
N HIS A 186 7.11 13.98 -2.02
CA HIS A 186 6.86 14.59 -3.33
C HIS A 186 6.97 13.59 -4.48
N ILE A 187 7.91 12.64 -4.40
CA ILE A 187 8.01 11.54 -5.37
C ILE A 187 6.73 10.69 -5.35
N GLN A 188 6.25 10.32 -4.17
CA GLN A 188 5.05 9.50 -4.03
C GLN A 188 3.82 10.18 -4.64
N GLU A 189 3.62 11.46 -4.33
CA GLU A 189 2.51 12.24 -4.90
C GLU A 189 2.64 12.38 -6.42
N MET A 190 3.87 12.56 -6.92
CA MET A 190 4.14 12.61 -8.36
C MET A 190 3.72 11.33 -9.07
N ILE A 191 4.10 10.17 -8.53
CA ILE A 191 3.75 8.85 -9.09
C ILE A 191 2.23 8.67 -9.10
N ARG A 192 1.52 8.98 -7.99
CA ARG A 192 0.06 8.88 -7.91
C ARG A 192 -0.62 9.73 -8.98
N ARG A 193 -0.17 10.97 -9.17
CA ARG A 193 -0.73 11.87 -10.19
C ARG A 193 -0.41 11.45 -11.61
N ALA A 194 0.77 10.89 -11.85
CA ALA A 194 1.16 10.39 -13.17
C ALA A 194 0.35 9.16 -13.59
N LEU A 195 0.07 8.25 -12.65
CA LEU A 195 -0.69 7.02 -12.90
C LEU A 195 -2.21 7.22 -12.82
N GLY A 196 -2.67 8.35 -12.25
CA GLY A 196 -4.09 8.68 -12.16
C GLY A 196 -4.87 7.83 -11.16
N GLY A 197 -4.20 7.20 -10.20
CA GLY A 197 -4.82 6.33 -9.21
C GLY A 197 -3.91 6.02 -8.02
N PRO A 198 -4.44 5.35 -6.97
CA PRO A 198 -3.62 4.89 -5.86
C PRO A 198 -2.64 3.82 -6.34
N VAL A 199 -1.46 3.81 -5.71
CA VAL A 199 -0.37 2.87 -5.96
C VAL A 199 -0.15 2.12 -4.66
N ASP A 200 0.06 0.81 -4.71
CA ASP A 200 0.34 0.06 -3.49
C ASP A 200 1.69 0.47 -2.87
N ASP A 201 1.81 0.29 -1.56
CA ASP A 201 2.96 0.78 -0.80
C ASP A 201 4.28 0.09 -1.19
N ALA A 202 4.25 -1.18 -1.62
CA ALA A 202 5.46 -1.91 -2.03
C ALA A 202 5.99 -1.40 -3.38
N THR A 203 5.10 -1.22 -4.37
CA THR A 203 5.48 -0.56 -5.65
C THR A 203 5.97 0.86 -5.41
N MET A 204 5.31 1.60 -4.51
CA MET A 204 5.70 2.96 -4.17
C MET A 204 7.10 3.00 -3.54
N ALA A 205 7.37 2.12 -2.57
CA ALA A 205 8.68 1.98 -1.94
C ALA A 205 9.77 1.59 -2.97
N TYR A 206 9.47 0.63 -3.85
CA TYR A 206 10.38 0.21 -4.92
C TYR A 206 10.75 1.37 -5.85
N LEU A 207 9.74 2.09 -6.38
CA LEU A 207 9.96 3.22 -7.30
C LEU A 207 10.73 4.36 -6.63
N THR A 208 10.38 4.69 -5.39
CA THR A 208 11.06 5.75 -4.63
C THR A 208 12.52 5.38 -4.36
N GLY A 209 12.77 4.14 -3.93
CA GLY A 209 14.11 3.65 -3.60
C GLY A 209 15.06 3.60 -4.81
N LYS A 210 14.55 3.29 -6.01
CA LYS A 210 15.36 3.19 -7.23
C LYS A 210 15.83 4.53 -7.80
N VAL A 211 15.16 5.62 -7.44
CA VAL A 211 15.28 6.91 -8.15
C VAL A 211 16.04 7.97 -7.35
N GLN A 212 16.16 7.82 -6.03
CA GLN A 212 16.95 8.70 -5.15
C GLN A 212 16.75 10.21 -5.41
N GLY A 213 15.50 10.65 -5.60
CA GLY A 213 15.19 12.07 -5.83
C GLY A 213 15.41 12.60 -7.24
N ASN A 214 15.87 11.78 -8.19
CA ASN A 214 16.16 12.20 -9.56
C ASN A 214 14.92 12.10 -10.48
N MET A 215 14.29 13.24 -10.76
CA MET A 215 13.05 13.32 -11.54
C MET A 215 13.16 12.74 -12.96
N LEU A 216 14.32 12.88 -13.61
CA LEU A 216 14.53 12.33 -14.95
C LEU A 216 14.46 10.80 -14.93
N PHE A 217 15.11 10.18 -13.95
CA PHE A 217 15.05 8.74 -13.74
C PHE A 217 13.66 8.28 -13.29
N LEU A 218 12.97 9.05 -12.44
CA LEU A 218 11.60 8.74 -12.02
C LEU A 218 10.69 8.55 -13.23
N ARG A 219 10.68 9.57 -14.11
CA ARG A 219 9.78 9.65 -15.24
C ARG A 219 10.06 8.52 -16.23
N GLU A 220 11.32 8.30 -16.58
CA GLU A 220 11.70 7.25 -17.53
C GLU A 220 11.47 5.84 -16.95
N LEU A 221 11.72 5.62 -15.66
CA LEU A 221 11.44 4.35 -14.98
C LEU A 221 9.94 4.02 -15.02
N VAL A 222 9.09 4.98 -14.64
CA VAL A 222 7.63 4.78 -14.62
C VAL A 222 7.06 4.58 -16.02
N ILE A 223 7.51 5.35 -17.01
CA ILE A 223 7.10 5.18 -18.41
C ILE A 223 7.54 3.80 -18.93
N SER A 224 8.80 3.39 -18.70
CA SER A 224 9.34 2.09 -19.10
C SER A 224 8.50 0.94 -18.53
N LEU A 225 8.17 1.01 -17.24
CA LEU A 225 7.38 -0.02 -16.55
C LEU A 225 5.93 -0.06 -17.06
N TYR A 226 5.34 1.08 -17.39
CA TYR A 226 4.01 1.18 -17.95
C TYR A 226 3.94 0.65 -19.39
N GLU A 227 4.87 1.06 -20.26
CA GLU A 227 4.91 0.65 -21.68
C GLU A 227 5.14 -0.85 -21.85
N ARG A 228 5.97 -1.46 -20.99
CA ARG A 228 6.19 -2.91 -20.96
C ARG A 228 5.04 -3.69 -20.31
N GLY A 229 4.08 -3.00 -19.70
CA GLY A 229 2.97 -3.61 -18.98
C GLY A 229 3.41 -4.38 -17.74
N THR A 230 4.56 -4.06 -17.15
CA THR A 230 4.98 -4.55 -15.83
C THR A 230 4.34 -3.75 -14.70
N LEU A 231 3.97 -2.49 -14.93
CA LEU A 231 3.16 -1.69 -14.02
C LEU A 231 1.71 -1.71 -14.50
N ARG A 232 0.82 -2.33 -13.73
CA ARG A 232 -0.59 -2.55 -14.11
C ARG A 232 -1.56 -2.11 -13.02
N GLU A 233 -2.74 -1.66 -13.44
CA GLU A 233 -3.86 -1.42 -12.54
C GLU A 233 -4.60 -2.75 -12.26
N ASP A 234 -4.67 -3.14 -10.99
CA ASP A 234 -5.42 -4.30 -10.51
C ASP A 234 -6.41 -3.85 -9.43
N ASN A 235 -7.71 -3.98 -9.72
CA ASN A 235 -8.82 -3.54 -8.86
C ASN A 235 -8.72 -2.08 -8.39
N GLY A 236 -8.31 -1.16 -9.28
CA GLY A 236 -8.21 0.27 -8.97
C GLY A 236 -6.92 0.67 -8.25
N ILE A 237 -5.96 -0.23 -8.08
CA ILE A 237 -4.65 0.03 -7.46
C ILE A 237 -3.54 -0.34 -8.45
N TRP A 238 -2.61 0.57 -8.69
CA TRP A 238 -1.42 0.34 -9.52
C TRP A 238 -0.38 -0.50 -8.78
N ARG A 239 0.14 -1.54 -9.46
CA ARG A 239 1.10 -2.51 -8.95
C ARG A 239 2.17 -2.89 -9.95
N LEU A 240 3.38 -3.12 -9.44
CA LEU A 240 4.47 -3.75 -10.18
C LEU A 240 4.28 -5.27 -10.19
N GLN A 241 4.21 -5.85 -11.40
CA GLN A 241 4.17 -7.28 -11.67
C GLN A 241 5.38 -7.66 -12.54
N GLY A 242 6.38 -8.27 -11.91
CA GLY A 242 7.61 -8.74 -12.57
C GLY A 242 8.83 -7.88 -12.29
N GLU A 243 9.97 -8.28 -12.87
CA GLU A 243 11.22 -7.56 -12.77
C GLU A 243 11.26 -6.36 -13.72
N PHE A 244 12.04 -5.35 -13.34
CA PHE A 244 12.27 -4.20 -14.20
C PHE A 244 13.25 -4.56 -15.32
N GLU A 245 12.86 -4.26 -16.56
CA GLU A 245 13.77 -4.23 -17.70
C GLU A 245 13.88 -2.81 -18.25
N ALA A 246 15.11 -2.31 -18.40
CA ALA A 246 15.36 -0.99 -18.96
C ALA A 246 14.91 -0.91 -20.43
N THR A 247 14.24 0.18 -20.82
CA THR A 247 14.03 0.55 -22.22
C THR A 247 15.31 1.10 -22.85
N ASP A 248 15.41 1.04 -24.17
CA ASP A 248 16.56 1.59 -24.92
C ASP A 248 16.84 3.05 -24.54
N ARG A 249 15.79 3.84 -24.33
CA ARG A 249 15.88 5.24 -23.91
C ARG A 249 16.54 5.40 -22.53
N LEU A 250 16.21 4.55 -21.55
CA LEU A 250 16.88 4.59 -20.25
C LEU A 250 18.32 4.10 -20.35
N VAL A 251 18.56 3.07 -21.16
CA VAL A 251 19.91 2.54 -21.42
C VAL A 251 20.79 3.64 -22.03
N GLU A 252 20.33 4.35 -23.05
CA GLU A 252 21.03 5.48 -23.66
C GLU A 252 21.34 6.58 -22.64
N LEU A 253 20.35 6.95 -21.83
CA LEU A 253 20.47 8.01 -20.83
C LEU A 253 21.50 7.67 -19.73
N VAL A 254 21.49 6.43 -19.25
CA VAL A 254 22.45 5.93 -18.27
C VAL A 254 23.84 5.77 -18.90
N THR A 255 23.92 5.24 -20.12
CA THR A 255 25.20 5.03 -20.83
C THR A 255 25.89 6.36 -21.11
N SER A 256 25.13 7.37 -21.56
CA SER A 256 25.63 8.74 -21.73
C SER A 256 26.17 9.34 -20.43
N ARG A 257 25.64 8.92 -19.28
CA ARG A 257 26.06 9.42 -17.95
C ARG A 257 27.26 8.65 -17.39
N ILE A 258 27.37 7.36 -17.69
CA ILE A 258 28.56 6.55 -17.37
C ILE A 258 29.78 7.06 -18.15
N GLY A 259 29.58 7.46 -19.41
CA GLY A 259 30.63 8.02 -20.26
C GLY A 259 31.65 6.96 -20.70
N VAL A 260 32.88 7.41 -21.03
CA VAL A 260 33.94 6.53 -21.52
C VAL A 260 34.73 5.95 -20.35
N LEU A 261 34.80 4.62 -20.29
CA LEU A 261 35.54 3.86 -19.27
C LEU A 261 36.66 3.04 -19.88
N THR A 262 37.72 2.82 -19.09
CA THR A 262 38.74 1.81 -19.40
C THR A 262 38.18 0.39 -19.23
N PRO A 263 38.83 -0.66 -19.80
CA PRO A 263 38.38 -2.04 -19.62
C PRO A 263 38.32 -2.50 -18.15
N ASP A 264 39.25 -2.02 -17.32
CA ASP A 264 39.31 -2.35 -15.89
C ASP A 264 38.22 -1.64 -15.10
N GLU A 265 37.97 -0.35 -15.40
CA GLU A 265 36.84 0.42 -14.84
C GLU A 265 35.50 -0.21 -15.18
N HIS A 266 35.32 -0.58 -16.45
CA HIS A 266 34.10 -1.25 -16.91
C HIS A 266 33.92 -2.62 -16.24
N THR A 267 35.01 -3.35 -15.98
CA THR A 267 34.94 -4.65 -15.29
C THR A 267 34.59 -4.49 -13.82
N LEU A 268 35.18 -3.52 -13.11
CA LEU A 268 34.85 -3.24 -11.71
C LEU A 268 33.41 -2.76 -11.56
N LEU A 269 32.95 -1.86 -12.43
CA LEU A 269 31.56 -1.40 -12.44
C LEU A 269 30.59 -2.55 -12.74
N ALA A 270 30.97 -3.50 -13.61
CA ALA A 270 30.19 -4.73 -13.83
C ALA A 270 30.16 -5.64 -12.59
N TYR A 271 31.26 -5.79 -11.84
CA TYR A 271 31.22 -6.50 -10.56
C TYR A 271 30.26 -5.84 -9.57
N LEU A 272 30.29 -4.52 -9.45
CA LEU A 272 29.36 -3.78 -8.60
C LEU A 272 27.90 -3.93 -9.08
N ALA A 273 27.66 -3.96 -10.39
CA ALA A 273 26.30 -4.12 -10.94
C ALA A 273 25.60 -5.42 -10.51
N PHE A 274 26.36 -6.51 -10.36
CA PHE A 274 25.86 -7.81 -9.88
C PHE A 274 26.13 -8.04 -8.38
N GLY A 275 27.00 -7.23 -7.79
CA GLY A 275 27.70 -7.52 -6.54
C GLY A 275 27.68 -6.40 -5.52
N GLU A 276 27.00 -5.28 -5.73
CA GLU A 276 26.92 -4.24 -4.70
C GLU A 276 26.00 -4.64 -3.52
N PRO A 277 26.30 -4.21 -2.28
CA PRO A 277 27.56 -3.57 -1.88
C PRO A 277 28.70 -4.60 -1.83
N LEU A 278 29.91 -4.16 -2.17
CA LEU A 278 31.16 -4.95 -2.04
C LEU A 278 32.05 -4.32 -0.97
N ALA A 279 32.52 -5.12 -0.02
CA ALA A 279 33.47 -4.68 1.00
C ALA A 279 34.89 -4.52 0.40
N LEU A 280 35.74 -3.68 1.01
CA LEU A 280 37.10 -3.46 0.51
C LEU A 280 37.92 -4.77 0.27
N PRO A 281 37.89 -5.78 1.16
CA PRO A 281 38.60 -7.04 0.92
C PRO A 281 38.10 -7.82 -0.31
N GLU A 282 36.84 -7.63 -0.70
CA GLU A 282 36.26 -8.23 -1.90
C GLU A 282 36.72 -7.48 -3.14
N ILE A 283 36.77 -6.14 -3.07
CA ILE A 283 37.30 -5.28 -4.14
C ILE A 283 38.77 -5.60 -4.43
N GLU A 284 39.61 -5.75 -3.40
CA GLU A 284 41.05 -6.09 -3.55
C GLU A 284 41.28 -7.44 -4.25
N ARG A 285 40.33 -8.38 -4.15
CA ARG A 285 40.39 -9.68 -4.83
C ARG A 285 39.88 -9.63 -6.26
N LEU A 286 38.96 -8.71 -6.56
CA LEU A 286 38.28 -8.59 -7.85
C LEU A 286 38.93 -7.56 -8.79
N SER A 287 39.56 -6.52 -8.23
CA SER A 287 40.13 -5.39 -8.97
C SER A 287 41.19 -4.66 -8.13
N THR A 288 41.63 -3.48 -8.58
CA THR A 288 42.61 -2.63 -7.89
C THR A 288 41.94 -1.45 -7.18
N MET A 289 42.51 -1.02 -6.06
CA MET A 289 42.03 0.17 -5.33
C MET A 289 42.15 1.47 -6.14
N GLU A 290 43.13 1.54 -7.06
CA GLU A 290 43.28 2.67 -7.98
C GLU A 290 42.07 2.79 -8.92
N CYS A 291 41.57 1.67 -9.45
CA CYS A 291 40.38 1.64 -10.28
C CYS A 291 39.13 2.10 -9.51
N ALA A 292 38.98 1.67 -8.25
CA ALA A 292 37.90 2.12 -7.38
C ALA A 292 37.95 3.64 -7.15
N HIS A 293 39.13 4.20 -6.90
CA HIS A 293 39.31 5.65 -6.71
C HIS A 293 38.98 6.45 -7.99
N GLN A 294 39.37 5.96 -9.16
CA GLN A 294 39.04 6.61 -10.43
C GLN A 294 37.52 6.61 -10.71
N LEU A 295 36.82 5.51 -10.41
CA LEU A 295 35.36 5.44 -10.53
C LEU A 295 34.65 6.37 -9.52
N GLU A 296 35.18 6.53 -8.32
CA GLU A 296 34.67 7.46 -7.31
C GLU A 296 34.87 8.92 -7.74
N GLN A 297 36.05 9.27 -8.28
CA GLN A 297 36.31 10.60 -8.86
C GLN A 297 35.36 10.92 -10.02
N LYS A 298 35.04 9.92 -10.86
CA LYS A 298 34.04 10.04 -11.93
C LYS A 298 32.59 10.08 -11.41
N GLY A 299 32.37 9.90 -10.11
CA GLY A 299 31.04 9.92 -9.48
C GLY A 299 30.14 8.75 -9.90
N LEU A 300 30.73 7.64 -10.34
CA LEU A 300 30.01 6.43 -10.74
C LEU A 300 29.85 5.42 -9.60
N VAL A 301 30.69 5.57 -8.58
CA VAL A 301 30.74 4.75 -7.38
C VAL A 301 30.79 5.66 -6.16
N VAL A 302 30.20 5.20 -5.06
CA VAL A 302 30.24 5.85 -3.76
C VAL A 302 30.77 4.88 -2.70
N THR A 303 31.56 5.41 -1.79
CA THR A 303 32.02 4.69 -0.60
C THR A 303 31.10 5.00 0.58
N GLU A 304 30.54 3.97 1.19
CA GLU A 304 29.65 4.07 2.36
C GLU A 304 30.23 3.28 3.54
N VAL A 305 29.89 3.70 4.76
CA VAL A 305 30.24 2.97 5.98
C VAL A 305 29.14 1.93 6.24
N GLY A 306 29.44 0.65 5.97
CA GLY A 306 28.56 -0.48 6.21
C GLY A 306 28.91 -1.16 7.53
N GLY A 307 28.24 -0.76 8.61
CA GLY A 307 28.57 -1.25 9.95
C GLY A 307 29.95 -0.75 10.40
N THR A 308 30.91 -1.65 10.54
CA THR A 308 32.31 -1.31 10.90
C THR A 308 33.26 -1.19 9.70
N ASP A 309 32.82 -1.60 8.51
CA ASP A 309 33.68 -1.70 7.31
C ASP A 309 33.25 -0.73 6.21
N LEU A 310 34.20 -0.29 5.38
CA LEU A 310 33.92 0.48 4.18
C LEU A 310 33.41 -0.44 3.06
N GLN A 311 32.35 -0.01 2.40
CA GLN A 311 31.73 -0.72 1.29
C GLN A 311 31.58 0.20 0.07
N LEU A 312 31.78 -0.37 -1.11
CA LEU A 312 31.58 0.29 -2.39
C LEU A 312 30.22 -0.08 -2.98
N ARG A 313 29.53 0.93 -3.52
CA ARG A 313 28.29 0.79 -4.30
C ARG A 313 28.35 1.64 -5.55
N THR A 314 27.56 1.31 -6.55
CA THR A 314 27.30 2.26 -7.64
C THR A 314 26.65 3.53 -7.07
N ALA A 315 27.02 4.68 -7.63
CA ALA A 315 26.50 5.98 -7.18
C ALA A 315 25.01 6.16 -7.46
N HIS A 316 24.40 5.30 -8.28
CA HIS A 316 22.97 5.32 -8.55
C HIS A 316 22.45 3.90 -8.88
N PRO A 317 21.36 3.42 -8.26
CA PRO A 317 20.85 2.04 -8.44
C PRO A 317 20.55 1.65 -9.89
N LEU A 318 20.16 2.62 -10.74
CA LEU A 318 19.91 2.39 -12.16
C LEU A 318 21.16 2.08 -12.98
N TYR A 319 22.37 2.42 -12.51
CA TYR A 319 23.60 2.06 -13.20
C TYR A 319 23.76 0.54 -13.21
N SER A 320 23.61 -0.10 -12.05
CA SER A 320 23.63 -1.56 -11.91
C SER A 320 22.58 -2.23 -12.78
N GLU A 321 21.38 -1.67 -12.82
CA GLU A 321 20.25 -2.23 -13.57
C GLU A 321 20.49 -2.24 -15.09
N VAL A 322 20.93 -1.10 -15.64
CA VAL A 322 21.25 -0.99 -17.06
C VAL A 322 22.45 -1.87 -17.43
N LEU A 323 23.48 -1.91 -16.59
CA LEU A 323 24.65 -2.75 -16.82
C LEU A 323 24.29 -4.24 -16.84
N ARG A 324 23.47 -4.72 -15.87
CA ARG A 324 22.99 -6.10 -15.83
C ARG A 324 22.22 -6.47 -17.10
N GLY A 325 21.36 -5.57 -17.60
CA GLY A 325 20.59 -5.79 -18.83
C GLY A 325 21.41 -5.78 -20.12
N SER A 326 22.48 -4.98 -20.18
CA SER A 326 23.31 -4.82 -21.39
C SER A 326 24.40 -5.90 -21.56
N LEU A 327 24.76 -6.62 -20.50
CA LEU A 327 25.88 -7.55 -20.51
C LEU A 327 25.52 -8.90 -21.16
N PRO A 328 26.35 -9.44 -22.09
CA PRO A 328 26.12 -10.76 -22.67
C PRO A 328 26.08 -11.86 -21.61
N LEU A 329 25.17 -12.82 -21.75
CA LEU A 329 24.93 -13.89 -20.78
C LEU A 329 26.20 -14.66 -20.35
N LEU A 330 27.10 -14.98 -21.28
CA LEU A 330 28.36 -15.66 -20.96
C LEU A 330 29.28 -14.82 -20.06
N ARG A 331 29.31 -13.50 -20.29
CA ARG A 331 30.08 -12.58 -19.45
C ARG A 331 29.44 -12.45 -18.07
N SER A 332 28.12 -12.33 -18.00
CA SER A 332 27.38 -12.29 -16.73
C SER A 332 27.65 -13.55 -15.89
N ARG A 333 27.62 -14.75 -16.52
CA ARG A 333 27.94 -16.02 -15.85
C ARG A 333 29.36 -16.07 -15.28
N GLU A 334 30.36 -15.60 -16.02
CA GLU A 334 31.75 -15.55 -15.55
C GLU A 334 31.91 -14.58 -14.37
N LEU A 335 31.25 -13.41 -14.43
CA LEU A 335 31.31 -12.39 -13.37
C LEU A 335 30.71 -12.91 -12.06
N VAL A 336 29.47 -13.40 -12.08
CA VAL A 336 28.79 -13.91 -10.86
C VAL A 336 29.51 -15.12 -10.27
N ARG A 337 30.13 -15.97 -11.10
CA ARG A 337 30.93 -17.10 -10.60
C ARG A 337 32.13 -16.62 -9.78
N ARG A 338 32.88 -15.62 -10.28
CA ARG A 338 34.00 -15.04 -9.53
C ARG A 338 33.55 -14.29 -8.28
N LEU A 339 32.38 -13.64 -8.30
CA LEU A 339 31.78 -13.03 -7.10
C LEU A 339 31.48 -14.09 -6.03
N ALA A 340 30.86 -15.21 -6.42
CA ALA A 340 30.59 -16.32 -5.52
C ALA A 340 31.88 -16.91 -4.95
N ASP A 341 32.87 -17.19 -5.80
CA ASP A 341 34.17 -17.69 -5.37
C ASP A 341 34.81 -16.72 -4.35
N THR A 342 34.74 -15.41 -4.59
CA THR A 342 35.32 -14.39 -3.70
C THR A 342 34.65 -14.36 -2.32
N LEU A 343 33.32 -14.48 -2.28
CA LEU A 343 32.54 -14.44 -1.05
C LEU A 343 32.55 -15.75 -0.27
N GLU A 344 32.74 -16.90 -0.91
CA GLU A 344 32.94 -18.17 -0.19
C GLU A 344 34.26 -18.19 0.60
N HIS A 345 35.27 -17.44 0.16
CA HIS A 345 36.60 -17.36 0.79
C HIS A 345 36.75 -16.21 1.80
N GLY A 346 35.66 -15.67 2.36
CA GLY A 346 35.72 -14.55 3.31
C GLY A 346 34.66 -14.59 4.40
N GLY A 347 34.92 -13.90 5.52
CA GLY A 347 33.97 -13.47 6.56
C GLY A 347 33.08 -14.54 7.25
N PRO A 348 32.27 -14.12 8.24
CA PRO A 348 31.25 -14.98 8.84
C PRO A 348 30.10 -15.27 7.86
N GLN A 349 29.54 -16.47 7.96
CA GLN A 349 28.36 -16.88 7.18
C GLN A 349 27.10 -16.25 7.78
N THR A 350 26.44 -15.40 7.01
CA THR A 350 25.13 -14.78 7.35
C THR A 350 24.11 -15.18 6.28
N ASP A 351 22.81 -15.12 6.61
CA ASP A 351 21.73 -15.43 5.66
C ASP A 351 21.83 -14.60 4.37
N GLN A 352 22.14 -13.31 4.51
CA GLN A 352 22.34 -12.41 3.39
C GLN A 352 23.53 -12.85 2.51
N ARG A 353 24.63 -13.29 3.13
CA ARG A 353 25.81 -13.79 2.41
C ARG A 353 25.48 -15.09 1.67
N LEU A 354 24.79 -16.01 2.34
CA LEU A 354 24.39 -17.30 1.80
C LEU A 354 23.45 -17.13 0.59
N MET A 355 22.46 -16.25 0.69
CA MET A 355 21.55 -15.91 -0.42
C MET A 355 22.32 -15.39 -1.64
N ARG A 356 23.25 -14.45 -1.46
CA ARG A 356 24.05 -13.89 -2.57
C ARG A 356 24.90 -14.96 -3.26
N ILE A 357 25.56 -15.81 -2.49
CA ILE A 357 26.34 -16.93 -3.02
C ILE A 357 25.43 -17.86 -3.83
N ALA A 358 24.29 -18.26 -3.28
CA ALA A 358 23.37 -19.18 -3.94
C ALA A 358 22.78 -18.61 -5.24
N GLU A 359 22.36 -17.33 -5.26
CA GLU A 359 21.89 -16.65 -6.47
C GLU A 359 22.95 -16.61 -7.57
N TRP A 360 24.19 -16.25 -7.21
CA TRP A 360 25.28 -16.22 -8.17
C TRP A 360 25.69 -17.61 -8.65
N ARG A 361 25.65 -18.63 -7.78
CA ARG A 361 25.87 -20.03 -8.17
C ARG A 361 24.74 -20.58 -9.04
N LEU A 362 23.51 -20.11 -8.86
CA LEU A 362 22.38 -20.48 -9.71
C LEU A 362 22.53 -19.92 -11.14
N LEU A 363 23.06 -18.70 -11.26
CA LEU A 363 23.37 -18.08 -12.56
C LEU A 363 24.66 -18.62 -13.18
N GLY A 364 25.76 -18.67 -12.42
CA GLY A 364 27.10 -19.04 -12.89
C GLY A 364 27.35 -20.55 -12.98
N GLY A 365 26.63 -21.35 -12.18
CA GLY A 365 26.82 -22.79 -12.00
C GLY A 365 27.76 -23.15 -10.82
N GLY A 366 27.73 -24.42 -10.43
CA GLY A 366 28.68 -25.01 -9.48
C GLY A 366 28.37 -24.78 -7.99
N GLY A 367 27.11 -24.55 -7.62
CA GLY A 367 26.71 -24.39 -6.22
C GLY A 367 26.66 -25.72 -5.45
N ASP A 368 27.11 -25.71 -4.20
CA ASP A 368 26.98 -26.82 -3.26
C ASP A 368 25.49 -27.06 -2.90
N PRO A 369 24.98 -28.32 -2.95
CA PRO A 369 23.59 -28.61 -2.65
C PRO A 369 23.11 -28.16 -1.27
N ARG A 370 23.95 -28.21 -0.23
CA ARG A 370 23.56 -27.79 1.13
C ARG A 370 23.36 -26.29 1.21
N THR A 371 24.29 -25.52 0.62
CA THR A 371 24.18 -24.06 0.52
C THR A 371 22.93 -23.65 -0.25
N MET A 372 22.65 -24.35 -1.36
CA MET A 372 21.49 -24.08 -2.21
C MET A 372 20.16 -24.40 -1.49
N LEU A 373 20.11 -25.47 -0.70
CA LEU A 373 18.92 -25.82 0.08
C LEU A 373 18.66 -24.82 1.22
N ALA A 374 19.70 -24.42 1.96
CA ALA A 374 19.58 -23.41 3.00
C ALA A 374 19.14 -22.05 2.42
N ALA A 375 19.69 -21.67 1.26
CA ALA A 375 19.25 -20.46 0.55
C ALA A 375 17.82 -20.59 0.03
N ALA A 376 17.40 -21.77 -0.43
CA ALA A 376 16.01 -21.98 -0.85
C ALA A 376 15.01 -21.80 0.31
N GLN A 377 15.40 -22.17 1.54
CA GLN A 377 14.58 -21.92 2.73
C GLN A 377 14.48 -20.42 3.02
N ILE A 378 15.59 -19.69 2.94
CA ILE A 378 15.59 -18.22 3.08
C ILE A 378 14.76 -17.55 1.98
N ALA A 379 14.90 -17.97 0.72
CA ALA A 379 14.13 -17.45 -0.41
C ALA A 379 12.62 -17.72 -0.25
N ARG A 380 12.26 -18.92 0.24
CA ARG A 380 10.86 -19.24 0.61
C ARG A 380 10.33 -18.25 1.63
N TRP A 381 11.11 -17.90 2.65
CA TRP A 381 10.72 -16.95 3.69
C TRP A 381 10.54 -15.53 3.15
N HIS A 382 11.37 -15.12 2.18
CA HIS A 382 11.24 -13.83 1.49
C HIS A 382 10.18 -13.84 0.37
N TYR A 383 9.34 -14.88 0.29
CA TYR A 383 8.30 -15.05 -0.73
C TYR A 383 8.80 -15.10 -2.18
N ASP A 384 10.11 -15.28 -2.38
CA ASP A 384 10.66 -15.56 -3.70
C ASP A 384 10.56 -17.06 -4.00
N PHE A 385 9.33 -17.53 -4.17
CA PHE A 385 9.04 -18.93 -4.45
C PHE A 385 9.64 -19.39 -5.77
N GLY A 386 9.82 -18.47 -6.72
CA GLY A 386 10.45 -18.76 -8.01
C GLY A 386 11.93 -19.06 -7.84
N LEU A 387 12.64 -18.21 -7.09
CA LEU A 387 14.04 -18.45 -6.74
C LEU A 387 14.21 -19.72 -5.90
N ALA A 388 13.39 -19.88 -4.85
CA ALA A 388 13.41 -21.06 -4.00
C ALA A 388 13.22 -22.36 -4.80
N GLU A 389 12.28 -22.39 -5.75
CA GLU A 389 12.05 -23.55 -6.60
C GLU A 389 13.21 -23.82 -7.56
N ARG A 390 13.84 -22.78 -8.11
CA ARG A 390 15.04 -22.93 -8.95
C ARG A 390 16.21 -23.49 -8.14
N MET A 391 16.40 -23.02 -6.92
CA MET A 391 17.42 -23.51 -5.99
C MET A 391 17.16 -24.98 -5.61
N VAL A 392 15.93 -25.32 -5.23
CA VAL A 392 15.51 -26.71 -4.95
C VAL A 392 15.68 -27.60 -6.18
N SER A 393 15.34 -27.11 -7.37
CA SER A 393 15.53 -27.86 -8.62
C SER A 393 17.00 -28.12 -8.92
N ALA A 394 17.88 -27.16 -8.61
CA ALA A 394 19.32 -27.35 -8.73
C ALA A 394 19.83 -28.44 -7.79
N VAL A 395 19.37 -28.47 -6.53
CA VAL A 395 19.69 -29.55 -5.58
C VAL A 395 19.23 -30.92 -6.11
N LEU A 396 17.96 -31.01 -6.52
CA LEU A 396 17.37 -32.27 -7.00
C LEU A 396 17.95 -32.78 -8.33
N SER A 397 18.61 -31.92 -9.10
CA SER A 397 19.33 -32.31 -10.31
C SER A 397 20.63 -33.06 -10.04
N VAL A 398 21.19 -32.88 -8.83
CA VAL A 398 22.45 -33.50 -8.40
C VAL A 398 22.19 -34.72 -7.51
N GLU A 399 21.26 -34.62 -6.56
CA GLU A 399 20.97 -35.68 -5.60
C GLU A 399 19.48 -35.80 -5.22
N ALA A 400 19.05 -37.01 -4.87
CA ALA A 400 17.70 -37.29 -4.38
C ALA A 400 17.56 -36.93 -2.89
N ASN A 401 17.54 -35.64 -2.58
CA ASN A 401 17.50 -35.12 -1.21
C ASN A 401 16.04 -35.06 -0.65
N PHE A 402 15.80 -35.55 0.57
CA PHE A 402 14.46 -35.54 1.19
C PHE A 402 13.98 -34.13 1.54
N ASP A 403 14.83 -33.31 2.14
CA ASP A 403 14.53 -31.92 2.53
C ASP A 403 14.19 -31.05 1.32
N ALA A 404 14.91 -31.23 0.21
CA ALA A 404 14.59 -30.56 -1.05
C ALA A 404 13.24 -31.02 -1.64
N ARG A 405 12.90 -32.31 -1.50
CA ARG A 405 11.59 -32.83 -1.99
C ARG A 405 10.41 -32.31 -1.16
N ILE A 406 10.52 -32.27 0.16
CA ILE A 406 9.46 -31.70 1.01
C ILE A 406 9.31 -30.20 0.76
N LEU A 407 10.42 -29.46 0.64
CA LEU A 407 10.40 -28.04 0.31
C LEU A 407 9.77 -27.78 -1.07
N ARG A 408 10.07 -28.61 -2.08
CA ARG A 408 9.38 -28.55 -3.40
C ARG A 408 7.87 -28.73 -3.26
N ALA A 409 7.43 -29.69 -2.43
CA ALA A 409 6.02 -29.97 -2.21
C ALA A 409 5.30 -28.81 -1.50
N GLN A 410 5.97 -28.19 -0.52
CA GLN A 410 5.50 -26.98 0.16
C GLN A 410 5.43 -25.79 -0.81
N LEU A 411 6.48 -25.53 -1.60
CA LEU A 411 6.52 -24.47 -2.62
C LEU A 411 5.40 -24.62 -3.66
N ALA A 412 5.09 -25.85 -4.08
CA ALA A 412 3.94 -26.10 -4.97
C ALA A 412 2.62 -25.65 -4.31
N GLY A 413 2.43 -25.91 -3.01
CA GLY A 413 1.28 -25.42 -2.25
C GLY A 413 1.26 -23.90 -2.14
N LEU A 414 2.42 -23.30 -1.82
CA LEU A 414 2.61 -21.85 -1.71
C LEU A 414 2.30 -21.11 -3.01
N ARG A 415 2.54 -21.72 -4.17
CA ARG A 415 2.22 -21.17 -5.50
C ARG A 415 0.79 -21.47 -5.98
N GLY A 416 -0.05 -22.06 -5.13
CA GLY A 416 -1.44 -22.43 -5.47
C GLY A 416 -1.59 -23.71 -6.32
N ASN A 417 -0.49 -24.44 -6.59
CA ASN A 417 -0.51 -25.72 -7.31
C ASN A 417 -0.90 -26.86 -6.35
N THR A 418 -2.11 -26.79 -5.79
CA THR A 418 -2.57 -27.68 -4.71
C THR A 418 -2.55 -29.16 -5.11
N ARG A 419 -2.94 -29.48 -6.35
CA ARG A 419 -2.90 -30.87 -6.85
C ARG A 419 -1.49 -31.46 -6.90
N GLU A 420 -0.52 -30.68 -7.36
CA GLU A 420 0.88 -31.12 -7.42
C GLU A 420 1.47 -31.25 -6.01
N SER A 421 1.19 -30.28 -5.13
CA SER A 421 1.58 -30.33 -3.72
C SER A 421 1.06 -31.59 -3.04
N ALA A 422 -0.24 -31.90 -3.17
CA ALA A 422 -0.86 -33.09 -2.60
C ALA A 422 -0.22 -34.38 -3.13
N ARG A 423 0.05 -34.47 -4.44
CA ARG A 423 0.70 -35.63 -5.07
C ARG A 423 2.12 -35.83 -4.53
N LEU A 424 2.91 -34.76 -4.44
CA LEU A 424 4.29 -34.80 -3.92
C LEU A 424 4.32 -35.19 -2.44
N LEU A 425 3.43 -34.62 -1.62
CA LEU A 425 3.33 -34.95 -0.20
C LEU A 425 2.85 -36.39 0.05
N SER A 426 1.95 -36.91 -0.78
CA SER A 426 1.53 -38.32 -0.70
C SER A 426 2.70 -39.26 -1.00
N ALA A 427 3.46 -38.99 -2.07
CA ALA A 427 4.63 -39.80 -2.41
C ALA A 427 5.73 -39.74 -1.33
N LEU A 428 5.86 -38.60 -0.64
CA LEU A 428 6.77 -38.46 0.50
C LEU A 428 6.28 -39.24 1.73
N ALA A 429 4.97 -39.32 1.96
CA ALA A 429 4.41 -40.11 3.06
C ALA A 429 4.71 -41.61 2.88
N ASP A 430 4.63 -42.11 1.65
CA ASP A 430 4.97 -43.50 1.32
C ASP A 430 6.48 -43.78 1.45
N ALA A 431 7.32 -42.76 1.25
CA ALA A 431 8.77 -42.87 1.26
C ALA A 431 9.43 -42.54 2.60
N ALA A 432 8.70 -41.99 3.57
CA ALA A 432 9.22 -41.61 4.87
C ALA A 432 9.65 -42.86 5.65
N GLY A 433 10.93 -42.92 6.02
CA GLY A 433 11.54 -44.07 6.69
C GLY A 433 11.77 -43.87 8.18
N THR A 434 11.87 -42.62 8.64
CA THR A 434 12.11 -42.27 10.04
C THR A 434 10.90 -41.59 10.69
N VAL A 435 10.83 -41.64 12.03
CA VAL A 435 9.77 -40.95 12.79
C VAL A 435 9.76 -39.44 12.52
N ASP A 436 10.94 -38.84 12.37
CA ASP A 436 11.08 -37.41 12.04
C ASP A 436 10.54 -37.07 10.65
N GLU A 437 10.89 -37.88 9.64
CA GLU A 437 10.35 -37.72 8.28
C GLU A 437 8.83 -37.88 8.24
N VAL A 438 8.28 -38.86 8.97
CA VAL A 438 6.83 -39.05 9.09
C VAL A 438 6.17 -37.82 9.71
N PHE A 439 6.75 -37.28 10.79
CA PHE A 439 6.26 -36.05 11.43
C PHE A 439 6.28 -34.85 10.49
N ARG A 440 7.41 -34.58 9.83
CA ARG A 440 7.56 -33.44 8.92
C ARG A 440 6.61 -33.52 7.73
N VAL A 441 6.43 -34.71 7.16
CA VAL A 441 5.45 -34.93 6.08
C VAL A 441 4.01 -34.78 6.58
N ALA A 442 3.69 -35.28 7.76
CA ALA A 442 2.37 -35.12 8.37
C ALA A 442 2.04 -33.64 8.58
N VAL A 443 2.98 -32.85 9.14
CA VAL A 443 2.84 -31.40 9.29
C VAL A 443 2.62 -30.73 7.94
N ALA A 444 3.44 -31.02 6.93
CA ALA A 444 3.28 -30.42 5.60
C ALA A 444 1.96 -30.80 4.92
N ARG A 445 1.46 -32.04 5.13
CA ARG A 445 0.12 -32.47 4.67
C ARG A 445 -0.98 -31.70 5.39
N LEU A 446 -0.88 -31.52 6.72
CA LEU A 446 -1.86 -30.76 7.50
C LEU A 446 -1.93 -29.30 7.06
N ASP A 447 -0.78 -28.64 6.97
CA ASP A 447 -0.70 -27.25 6.55
C ASP A 447 -1.24 -27.08 5.13
N HIS A 448 -0.93 -28.02 4.23
CA HIS A 448 -1.51 -28.04 2.89
C HIS A 448 -3.03 -28.09 2.91
N ARG A 449 -3.61 -28.96 3.72
CA ARG A 449 -5.08 -29.16 3.80
C ARG A 449 -5.77 -27.97 4.44
N ALA A 450 -5.21 -27.45 5.53
CA ALA A 450 -5.78 -26.34 6.28
C ALA A 450 -5.67 -25.01 5.51
N ILE A 451 -4.48 -24.70 4.99
CA ILE A 451 -4.14 -23.33 4.54
C ILE A 451 -4.26 -23.19 3.02
N TYR A 452 -3.85 -24.19 2.25
CA TYR A 452 -3.73 -24.06 0.79
C TYR A 452 -4.94 -24.63 0.04
N ALA A 453 -5.35 -25.86 0.40
CA ALA A 453 -6.45 -26.55 -0.27
C ALA A 453 -7.82 -26.23 0.34
N GLY A 454 -7.90 -25.95 1.64
CA GLY A 454 -9.17 -25.66 2.33
C GLY A 454 -10.05 -26.88 2.55
N THR A 455 -9.46 -28.08 2.50
CA THR A 455 -10.17 -29.35 2.65
C THR A 455 -10.10 -29.79 4.11
N VAL A 456 -10.93 -29.18 4.98
CA VAL A 456 -10.89 -29.37 6.44
C VAL A 456 -11.09 -30.84 6.84
N GLU A 457 -12.09 -31.51 6.26
CA GLU A 457 -12.37 -32.93 6.57
C GLU A 457 -11.20 -33.85 6.22
N GLU A 458 -10.65 -33.72 5.01
CA GLU A 458 -9.44 -34.47 4.62
C GLU A 458 -8.24 -34.12 5.51
N GLY A 459 -8.16 -32.87 5.99
CA GLY A 459 -7.14 -32.45 6.96
C GLY A 459 -7.29 -33.18 8.30
N LEU A 460 -8.52 -33.34 8.80
CA LEU A 460 -8.79 -34.08 10.03
C LEU A 460 -8.43 -35.56 9.89
N ASP A 461 -8.74 -36.17 8.74
CA ASP A 461 -8.32 -37.55 8.45
C ASP A 461 -6.80 -37.72 8.51
N VAL A 462 -6.06 -36.78 7.92
CA VAL A 462 -4.58 -36.73 8.01
C VAL A 462 -4.12 -36.56 9.46
N ALA A 463 -4.79 -35.72 10.25
CA ALA A 463 -4.42 -35.49 11.64
C ALA A 463 -4.58 -36.76 12.47
N TYR A 464 -5.72 -37.45 12.35
CA TYR A 464 -5.98 -38.70 13.06
C TYR A 464 -5.09 -39.86 12.58
N GLU A 465 -4.73 -39.89 11.30
CA GLU A 465 -3.70 -40.80 10.77
C GLU A 465 -2.35 -40.54 11.43
N ALA A 466 -1.90 -39.28 11.46
CA ALA A 466 -0.61 -38.88 12.02
C ALA A 466 -0.54 -39.10 13.54
N GLU A 467 -1.58 -38.77 14.31
CA GLU A 467 -1.64 -39.01 15.75
C GLU A 467 -1.49 -40.50 16.09
N ARG A 468 -2.10 -41.40 15.28
CA ARG A 468 -1.95 -42.84 15.47
C ARG A 468 -0.53 -43.31 15.15
N SER A 469 0.05 -42.83 14.06
CA SER A 469 1.40 -43.19 13.62
C SER A 469 2.51 -42.65 14.52
N LEU A 470 2.26 -41.50 15.17
CA LEU A 470 3.21 -40.81 16.05
C LEU A 470 2.87 -40.97 17.53
N ALA A 471 1.96 -41.89 17.88
CA ALA A 471 1.56 -42.14 19.26
C ALA A 471 2.78 -42.51 20.13
N GLY A 472 2.90 -41.87 21.30
CA GLY A 472 4.02 -42.08 22.23
C GLY A 472 5.33 -41.37 21.84
N THR A 473 5.33 -40.58 20.77
CA THR A 473 6.46 -39.71 20.38
C THR A 473 6.24 -38.29 20.90
N PRO A 474 7.30 -37.46 21.04
CA PRO A 474 7.13 -36.05 21.44
C PRO A 474 6.32 -35.23 20.42
N TYR A 475 6.18 -35.69 19.18
CA TYR A 475 5.54 -34.98 18.08
C TYR A 475 4.00 -35.07 18.09
N VAL A 476 3.39 -35.94 18.90
CA VAL A 476 1.93 -36.12 18.91
C VAL A 476 1.19 -34.83 19.30
N ASN A 477 1.76 -34.04 20.21
CA ASN A 477 1.19 -32.77 20.65
C ASN A 477 1.26 -31.70 19.55
N ASP A 478 2.27 -31.71 18.68
CA ASP A 478 2.35 -30.81 17.51
C ASP A 478 1.25 -31.09 16.49
N ILE A 479 0.92 -32.37 16.28
CA ILE A 479 -0.17 -32.78 15.40
C ILE A 479 -1.51 -32.38 16.02
N ALA A 480 -1.71 -32.64 17.32
CA ALA A 480 -2.91 -32.23 18.05
C ALA A 480 -3.12 -30.71 18.04
N ALA A 481 -2.04 -29.94 18.18
CA ALA A 481 -2.06 -28.48 18.12
C ALA A 481 -2.55 -27.96 16.75
N ARG A 482 -2.05 -28.53 15.64
CA ARG A 482 -2.51 -28.20 14.29
C ARG A 482 -3.93 -28.68 14.01
N ARG A 483 -4.31 -29.84 14.57
CA ARG A 483 -5.70 -30.32 14.52
C ARG A 483 -6.67 -29.33 15.15
N ALA A 484 -6.28 -28.57 16.17
CA ALA A 484 -7.13 -27.51 16.75
C ALA A 484 -7.53 -26.43 15.74
N ALA A 485 -6.67 -26.07 14.77
CA ALA A 485 -7.04 -25.15 13.70
C ALA A 485 -8.07 -25.75 12.72
N LEU A 486 -8.00 -27.07 12.46
CA LEU A 486 -8.99 -27.77 11.64
C LEU A 486 -10.33 -27.93 12.38
N ILE A 487 -10.29 -28.23 13.68
CA ILE A 487 -11.49 -28.27 14.55
C ILE A 487 -12.15 -26.89 14.60
N LEU A 488 -11.37 -25.81 14.68
CA LEU A 488 -11.90 -24.45 14.56
C LEU A 488 -12.67 -24.25 13.24
N GLY A 489 -12.19 -24.79 12.12
CA GLY A 489 -12.90 -24.73 10.84
C GLY A 489 -14.16 -25.59 10.78
N LYS A 490 -14.19 -26.74 11.46
CA LYS A 490 -15.32 -27.70 11.41
C LYS A 490 -16.39 -27.45 12.47
N GLU A 491 -15.96 -27.31 13.71
CA GLU A 491 -16.81 -27.22 14.91
C GLU A 491 -16.94 -25.79 15.44
N GLY A 492 -16.00 -24.92 15.08
CA GLY A 492 -15.97 -23.52 15.49
C GLY A 492 -15.19 -23.25 16.78
N PRO A 493 -15.28 -22.01 17.30
CA PRO A 493 -14.54 -21.57 18.48
C PRO A 493 -14.71 -22.47 19.71
N ALA A 494 -15.92 -22.94 20.02
CA ALA A 494 -16.12 -23.78 21.20
C ALA A 494 -15.37 -25.11 21.12
N GLY A 495 -15.41 -25.78 19.96
CA GLY A 495 -14.69 -27.04 19.76
C GLY A 495 -13.17 -26.87 19.84
N ALA A 496 -12.67 -25.77 19.27
CA ALA A 496 -11.24 -25.45 19.31
C ALA A 496 -10.75 -25.13 20.73
N VAL A 497 -11.53 -24.35 21.52
CA VAL A 497 -11.21 -24.10 22.94
C VAL A 497 -11.12 -25.41 23.72
N ALA A 498 -12.11 -26.30 23.59
CA ALA A 498 -12.14 -27.55 24.31
C ALA A 498 -10.88 -28.42 24.05
N LEU A 499 -10.43 -28.46 22.79
CA LEU A 499 -9.20 -29.17 22.44
C LEU A 499 -7.94 -28.45 22.95
N THR A 500 -7.82 -27.14 22.72
CA THR A 500 -6.65 -26.37 23.15
C THR A 500 -6.48 -26.40 24.68
N GLU A 501 -7.55 -26.28 25.46
CA GLU A 501 -7.47 -26.33 26.92
C GLU A 501 -6.99 -27.69 27.44
N SER A 502 -7.38 -28.78 26.77
CA SER A 502 -6.87 -30.11 27.10
C SER A 502 -5.38 -30.29 26.77
N LEU A 503 -4.89 -29.54 25.78
CA LEU A 503 -3.54 -29.68 25.23
C LEU A 503 -2.50 -28.77 25.92
N LEU A 504 -2.89 -27.54 26.28
CA LEU A 504 -1.98 -26.52 26.84
C LEU A 504 -1.13 -26.98 28.04
N PRO A 505 -1.65 -27.78 29.01
CA PRO A 505 -0.85 -28.22 30.17
C PRO A 505 0.34 -29.11 29.80
N GLU A 506 0.28 -29.83 28.69
CA GLU A 506 1.28 -30.80 28.25
C GLU A 506 2.11 -30.32 27.04
N ALA A 507 1.66 -29.25 26.37
CA ALA A 507 2.32 -28.73 25.19
C ALA A 507 3.59 -27.92 25.55
N THR A 508 4.65 -28.13 24.79
CA THR A 508 5.92 -27.39 24.89
C THR A 508 6.46 -27.09 23.50
N GLY A 509 7.43 -26.17 23.38
CA GLY A 509 8.05 -25.84 22.10
C GLY A 509 7.04 -25.43 21.02
N SER A 510 7.21 -25.98 19.81
CA SER A 510 6.35 -25.69 18.65
C SER A 510 4.88 -26.09 18.86
N ALA A 511 4.61 -27.18 19.59
CA ALA A 511 3.24 -27.59 19.91
C ALA A 511 2.51 -26.51 20.73
N LEU A 512 3.18 -25.90 21.71
CA LEU A 512 2.58 -24.85 22.55
C LEU A 512 2.28 -23.59 21.72
N VAL A 513 3.22 -23.19 20.88
CA VAL A 513 3.04 -22.04 19.96
C VAL A 513 1.83 -22.28 19.06
N TRP A 514 1.75 -23.46 18.43
CA TRP A 514 0.61 -23.82 17.58
C TRP A 514 -0.70 -23.95 18.33
N ALA A 515 -0.71 -24.43 19.58
CA ALA A 515 -1.94 -24.54 20.37
C ALA A 515 -2.47 -23.15 20.74
N CYS A 516 -1.58 -22.22 21.06
CA CYS A 516 -1.92 -20.83 21.42
C CYS A 516 -2.55 -20.06 20.26
N MET A 517 -2.24 -20.36 18.99
CA MET A 517 -2.78 -19.65 17.82
C MET A 517 -4.31 -19.79 17.67
N PRO A 518 -4.88 -20.98 17.36
CA PRO A 518 -6.33 -21.16 17.31
C PRO A 518 -6.97 -21.01 18.69
N GLY A 519 -6.22 -21.27 19.78
CA GLY A 519 -6.65 -21.04 21.15
C GLY A 519 -7.01 -19.58 21.44
N ALA A 520 -6.08 -18.65 21.19
CA ALA A 520 -6.28 -17.23 21.44
C ALA A 520 -7.46 -16.67 20.64
N TYR A 521 -7.55 -17.01 19.33
CA TYR A 521 -8.69 -16.63 18.52
C TYR A 521 -10.01 -17.13 19.10
N SER A 522 -10.07 -18.43 19.44
CA SER A 522 -11.30 -19.08 19.86
C SER A 522 -11.76 -18.67 21.27
N LEU A 523 -10.82 -18.44 22.18
CA LEU A 523 -11.09 -17.85 23.50
C LEU A 523 -11.67 -16.44 23.34
N ALA A 524 -11.13 -15.63 22.42
CA ALA A 524 -11.67 -14.30 22.17
C ALA A 524 -13.10 -14.37 21.62
N ARG A 525 -13.38 -15.25 20.64
CA ARG A 525 -14.72 -15.40 20.05
C ARG A 525 -15.74 -16.01 21.00
N THR A 526 -15.32 -16.86 21.93
CA THR A 526 -16.19 -17.40 23.01
C THR A 526 -16.43 -16.41 24.14
N GLY A 527 -15.79 -15.24 24.12
CA GLY A 527 -16.00 -14.15 25.08
C GLY A 527 -15.03 -14.11 26.25
N ARG A 528 -14.03 -14.99 26.31
CA ARG A 528 -12.98 -15.05 27.35
C ARG A 528 -11.77 -14.23 26.92
N ILE A 529 -11.91 -12.92 26.98
CA ILE A 529 -10.93 -11.99 26.40
C ILE A 529 -9.62 -11.97 27.18
N ALA A 530 -9.66 -12.08 28.51
CA ALA A 530 -8.44 -12.14 29.32
C ALA A 530 -7.59 -13.37 28.96
N ASP A 531 -8.19 -14.55 28.95
CA ASP A 531 -7.53 -15.81 28.60
C ASP A 531 -6.98 -15.79 27.16
N ALA A 532 -7.71 -15.15 26.24
CA ALA A 532 -7.25 -14.98 24.86
C ALA A 532 -5.96 -14.16 24.75
N LEU A 533 -5.86 -13.08 25.52
CA LEU A 533 -4.67 -12.21 25.56
C LEU A 533 -3.49 -12.94 26.20
N ASP A 534 -3.73 -13.70 27.27
CA ASP A 534 -2.71 -14.51 27.93
C ASP A 534 -2.17 -15.60 26.98
N ALA A 535 -3.06 -16.29 26.25
CA ALA A 535 -2.67 -17.28 25.25
C ALA A 535 -1.88 -16.65 24.08
N ALA A 536 -2.30 -15.48 23.58
CA ALA A 536 -1.58 -14.76 22.53
C ALA A 536 -0.18 -14.34 23.00
N ALA A 537 -0.06 -13.77 24.20
CA ALA A 537 1.21 -13.35 24.77
C ALA A 537 2.15 -14.54 25.06
N LEU A 538 1.60 -15.64 25.58
CA LEU A 538 2.36 -16.87 25.84
C LEU A 538 2.92 -17.44 24.53
N GLY A 539 2.07 -17.63 23.52
CA GLY A 539 2.48 -18.16 22.22
C GLY A 539 3.53 -17.29 21.54
N HIS A 540 3.34 -15.96 21.54
CA HIS A 540 4.31 -15.03 20.97
C HIS A 540 5.68 -15.13 21.64
N ARG A 541 5.72 -15.13 22.98
CA ARG A 541 6.96 -15.22 23.75
C ARG A 541 7.69 -16.54 23.48
N VAL A 542 6.98 -17.67 23.57
CA VAL A 542 7.57 -19.00 23.36
C VAL A 542 8.08 -19.12 21.93
N GLN A 543 7.40 -18.56 20.94
CA GLN A 543 7.85 -18.59 19.55
C GLN A 543 9.18 -17.85 19.33
N LEU A 544 9.39 -16.71 20.02
CA LEU A 544 10.65 -15.96 19.95
C LEU A 544 11.81 -16.66 20.66
N GLU A 545 11.51 -17.60 21.58
CA GLU A 545 12.48 -18.39 22.33
C GLU A 545 12.84 -19.71 21.61
N LEU A 546 12.24 -20.03 20.46
CA LEU A 546 12.52 -21.26 19.71
C LEU A 546 13.90 -21.21 19.03
N ASP A 547 14.67 -22.29 19.18
CA ASP A 547 15.96 -22.46 18.50
C ASP A 547 15.79 -22.61 16.98
N GLU A 548 14.71 -23.27 16.54
CA GLU A 548 14.35 -23.43 15.14
C GLU A 548 13.14 -22.56 14.78
N PRO A 549 13.26 -21.66 13.80
CA PRO A 549 12.15 -20.81 13.39
C PRO A 549 11.03 -21.64 12.78
N MET A 550 9.81 -21.45 13.30
CA MET A 550 8.61 -22.09 12.75
C MET A 550 8.23 -21.51 11.41
N ASP A 551 7.49 -22.29 10.61
CA ASP A 551 6.97 -21.94 9.27
C ASP A 551 5.98 -20.76 9.21
N TRP A 552 5.53 -20.24 10.35
CA TRP A 552 4.62 -19.10 10.44
C TRP A 552 5.25 -17.95 11.24
N TYR A 553 4.96 -16.70 10.86
CA TYR A 553 5.52 -15.52 11.51
C TYR A 553 4.99 -15.32 12.94
N PRO A 554 5.83 -14.84 13.88
CA PRO A 554 5.39 -14.46 15.23
C PRO A 554 4.26 -13.43 15.27
N CYS A 555 4.04 -12.71 14.17
CA CYS A 555 3.00 -11.70 14.04
C CYS A 555 1.58 -12.27 14.09
N MET A 556 1.37 -13.58 13.90
CA MET A 556 0.04 -14.20 14.04
C MET A 556 -0.51 -14.06 15.46
N HIS A 557 0.32 -14.23 16.48
CA HIS A 557 -0.10 -14.01 17.86
C HIS A 557 -0.48 -12.54 18.13
N ARG A 558 0.24 -11.61 17.49
CA ARG A 558 -0.03 -10.17 17.55
C ARG A 558 -1.34 -9.80 16.83
N PHE A 559 -1.66 -10.49 15.74
CA PHE A 559 -2.96 -10.40 15.09
C PHE A 559 -4.09 -10.81 16.05
N TYR A 560 -3.96 -11.96 16.72
CA TYR A 560 -4.98 -12.41 17.69
C TYR A 560 -5.09 -11.51 18.92
N GLU A 561 -3.99 -10.95 19.40
CA GLU A 561 -3.98 -9.92 20.45
C GLU A 561 -4.78 -8.68 20.02
N ALA A 562 -4.55 -8.19 18.80
CA ALA A 562 -5.29 -7.05 18.24
C ALA A 562 -6.80 -7.35 18.12
N GLU A 563 -7.17 -8.56 17.69
CA GLU A 563 -8.57 -8.99 17.61
C GLU A 563 -9.23 -9.06 19.00
N ALA A 564 -8.55 -9.62 20.01
CA ALA A 564 -9.04 -9.66 21.39
C ALA A 564 -9.23 -8.25 21.98
N HIS A 565 -8.32 -7.31 21.67
CA HIS A 565 -8.50 -5.90 22.02
C HIS A 565 -9.71 -5.26 21.35
N ALA A 566 -9.90 -5.49 20.04
CA ALA A 566 -11.08 -4.99 19.32
C ALA A 566 -12.38 -5.57 19.92
N HIS A 567 -12.43 -6.86 20.20
CA HIS A 567 -13.59 -7.53 20.78
C HIS A 567 -13.95 -7.04 22.20
N SER A 568 -12.96 -6.60 23.00
CA SER A 568 -13.21 -5.96 24.30
C SER A 568 -13.61 -4.48 24.24
N GLY A 569 -13.50 -3.83 23.06
CA GLY A 569 -13.78 -2.41 22.88
C GLY A 569 -12.57 -1.49 23.05
N ARG A 570 -11.35 -2.03 23.02
CA ARG A 570 -10.09 -1.26 23.05
C ARG A 570 -9.57 -1.02 21.64
N PHE A 571 -10.34 -0.30 20.82
CA PHE A 571 -10.06 -0.12 19.39
C PHE A 571 -8.74 0.61 19.12
N ASP A 572 -8.40 1.62 19.93
CA ASP A 572 -7.12 2.34 19.81
C ASP A 572 -5.92 1.41 19.97
N ARG A 573 -6.01 0.47 20.92
CA ARG A 573 -4.93 -0.52 21.15
C ARG A 573 -4.83 -1.51 20.00
N ALA A 574 -5.96 -1.98 19.47
CA ALA A 574 -5.99 -2.86 18.31
C ALA A 574 -5.36 -2.17 17.08
N GLU A 575 -5.74 -0.91 16.81
CA GLU A 575 -5.18 -0.11 15.71
C GLU A 575 -3.68 0.17 15.90
N GLU A 576 -3.24 0.43 17.13
CA GLU A 576 -1.82 0.63 17.44
C GLU A 576 -0.99 -0.61 17.10
N ILE A 577 -1.41 -1.79 17.58
CA ILE A 577 -0.74 -3.06 17.29
C ILE A 577 -0.73 -3.29 15.78
N GLY A 578 -1.89 -3.19 15.12
CA GLY A 578 -1.98 -3.42 13.68
C GLY A 578 -1.12 -2.47 12.86
N ARG A 579 -0.98 -1.20 13.27
CA ARG A 579 -0.12 -0.21 12.60
C ARG A 579 1.37 -0.51 12.80
N ILE A 580 1.78 -0.93 13.99
CA ILE A 580 3.19 -1.27 14.28
C ILE A 580 3.60 -2.49 13.47
N GLU A 581 2.81 -3.56 13.52
CA GLU A 581 3.11 -4.81 12.82
C GLU A 581 3.06 -4.63 11.29
N TYR A 582 2.11 -3.83 10.78
CA TYR A 582 2.08 -3.49 9.36
C TYR A 582 3.35 -2.76 8.91
N ARG A 583 3.85 -1.79 9.69
CA ARG A 583 5.11 -1.09 9.36
C ARG A 583 6.30 -2.04 9.40
N ALA A 584 6.40 -2.87 10.44
CA ALA A 584 7.43 -3.89 10.52
C ALA A 584 7.39 -4.84 9.31
N ALA A 585 6.20 -5.23 8.85
CA ALA A 585 6.02 -6.05 7.66
C ALA A 585 6.41 -5.33 6.34
N VAL A 586 6.23 -4.01 6.26
CA VAL A 586 6.74 -3.21 5.13
C VAL A 586 8.27 -3.15 5.16
N ASP A 587 8.84 -2.86 6.32
CA ASP A 587 10.30 -2.74 6.50
C ASP A 587 11.02 -4.07 6.22
N GLN A 588 10.40 -5.18 6.61
CA GLN A 588 10.91 -6.55 6.38
C GLN A 588 10.49 -7.14 5.03
N GLN A 589 9.72 -6.41 4.20
CA GLN A 589 9.16 -6.91 2.93
C GLN A 589 8.31 -8.19 3.08
N ALA A 590 7.73 -8.42 4.26
CA ALA A 590 6.87 -9.57 4.56
C ALA A 590 5.43 -9.34 4.04
N ILE A 591 5.22 -9.59 2.75
CA ILE A 591 3.95 -9.25 2.06
C ILE A 591 2.71 -9.94 2.67
N GLU A 592 2.81 -11.18 3.15
CA GLU A 592 1.67 -11.86 3.80
C GLU A 592 1.27 -11.19 5.12
N ALA A 593 2.25 -10.74 5.91
CA ALA A 593 1.99 -9.99 7.14
C ALA A 593 1.37 -8.61 6.82
N GLN A 594 1.80 -7.95 5.74
CA GLN A 594 1.14 -6.73 5.27
C GLN A 594 -0.34 -6.96 4.96
N ALA A 595 -0.67 -8.05 4.23
CA ALA A 595 -2.05 -8.41 3.93
C ALA A 595 -2.86 -8.73 5.19
N LEU A 596 -2.26 -9.47 6.13
CA LEU A 596 -2.87 -9.85 7.39
C LEU A 596 -3.28 -8.63 8.22
N PHE A 597 -2.39 -7.64 8.39
CA PHE A 597 -2.71 -6.44 9.16
C PHE A 597 -3.53 -5.40 8.40
N CYS A 598 -3.51 -5.42 7.06
CA CYS A 598 -4.51 -4.72 6.26
C CYS A 598 -5.91 -5.26 6.55
N TRP A 599 -6.07 -6.59 6.52
CA TRP A 599 -7.33 -7.23 6.85
C TRP A 599 -7.77 -6.93 8.28
N GLN A 600 -6.92 -7.20 9.29
CA GLN A 600 -7.17 -6.95 10.71
C GLN A 600 -7.73 -5.54 10.98
N ARG A 601 -7.04 -4.52 10.47
CA ARG A 601 -7.41 -3.11 10.67
C ARG A 601 -8.70 -2.70 9.97
N ALA A 602 -9.13 -3.45 8.96
CA ALA A 602 -10.38 -3.20 8.25
C ALA A 602 -11.59 -3.88 8.89
N LYS A 603 -11.40 -4.92 9.72
CA LYS A 603 -12.50 -5.70 10.33
C LYS A 603 -13.42 -4.86 11.24
N THR A 604 -12.91 -3.77 11.80
CA THR A 604 -13.64 -2.88 12.71
C THR A 604 -14.56 -1.89 11.99
N VAL A 605 -14.71 -1.98 10.65
CA VAL A 605 -15.50 -1.02 9.85
C VAL A 605 -16.95 -0.86 10.37
N ALA A 606 -17.59 -1.93 10.85
CA ALA A 606 -18.96 -1.85 11.37
C ALA A 606 -19.08 -1.14 12.74
N ASP A 607 -17.96 -0.96 13.45
CA ASP A 607 -17.89 -0.34 14.78
C ASP A 607 -17.27 1.07 14.74
N CYS A 608 -16.25 1.27 13.91
CA CYS A 608 -15.49 2.51 13.79
C CYS A 608 -15.87 3.34 12.55
N GLY A 609 -16.47 2.71 11.54
CA GLY A 609 -17.09 3.36 10.38
C GLY A 609 -16.20 4.09 9.41
N ASN A 610 -14.95 3.70 9.19
CA ASN A 610 -14.08 4.30 8.16
C ASN A 610 -14.12 3.46 6.84
N PRO A 611 -15.20 3.49 6.04
CA PRO A 611 -15.41 2.54 4.96
C PRO A 611 -14.43 2.72 3.81
N HIS A 612 -14.06 3.94 3.42
CA HIS A 612 -13.13 4.15 2.31
C HIS A 612 -11.72 3.68 2.67
N ARG A 613 -11.28 3.93 3.90
CA ARG A 613 -10.05 3.35 4.45
C ARG A 613 -10.11 1.82 4.49
N ALA A 614 -11.21 1.24 4.95
CA ALA A 614 -11.38 -0.22 4.98
C ALA A 614 -11.31 -0.82 3.57
N ILE A 615 -11.98 -0.22 2.58
CA ILE A 615 -11.93 -0.63 1.16
C ILE A 615 -10.49 -0.64 0.66
N ARG A 616 -9.71 0.43 0.88
CA ARG A 616 -8.31 0.49 0.46
C ARG A 616 -7.47 -0.64 1.07
N LEU A 617 -7.59 -0.86 2.38
CA LEU A 617 -6.85 -1.91 3.07
C LEU A 617 -7.24 -3.31 2.57
N LEU A 618 -8.53 -3.57 2.38
CA LEU A 618 -9.03 -4.87 1.94
C LEU A 618 -8.62 -5.17 0.49
N LEU A 619 -8.70 -4.20 -0.41
CA LEU A 619 -8.21 -4.37 -1.80
C LEU A 619 -6.69 -4.61 -1.83
N THR A 620 -5.93 -4.02 -0.91
CA THR A 620 -4.51 -4.33 -0.73
C THR A 620 -4.32 -5.79 -0.30
N ALA A 621 -5.01 -6.24 0.74
CA ALA A 621 -4.91 -7.60 1.23
C ALA A 621 -5.36 -8.65 0.19
N ILE A 622 -6.49 -8.43 -0.49
CA ILE A 622 -7.07 -9.34 -1.48
C ILE A 622 -6.07 -9.61 -2.62
N SER A 623 -5.44 -8.58 -3.18
CA SER A 623 -4.47 -8.82 -4.25
C SER A 623 -3.22 -9.51 -3.79
N ILE A 624 -2.70 -9.18 -2.60
CA ILE A 624 -1.53 -9.92 -2.06
C ILE A 624 -1.91 -11.39 -1.88
N TYR A 625 -3.06 -11.69 -1.28
CA TYR A 625 -3.51 -13.07 -1.12
C TYR A 625 -3.75 -13.78 -2.46
N ARG A 626 -4.29 -13.10 -3.47
CA ARG A 626 -4.42 -13.66 -4.83
C ARG A 626 -3.05 -13.94 -5.47
N GLN A 627 -2.08 -13.03 -5.32
CA GLN A 627 -0.71 -13.21 -5.77
C GLN A 627 -0.03 -14.40 -5.07
N LEU A 628 -0.27 -14.56 -3.77
CA LEU A 628 0.24 -15.66 -2.95
C LEU A 628 -0.51 -16.98 -3.14
N GLY A 629 -1.50 -17.05 -4.04
CA GLY A 629 -2.31 -18.26 -4.23
C GLY A 629 -3.09 -18.67 -2.97
N ARG A 630 -3.60 -17.68 -2.22
CA ARG A 630 -4.38 -17.83 -0.97
C ARG A 630 -5.85 -17.43 -1.17
N PRO A 631 -6.63 -18.19 -1.97
CA PRO A 631 -8.00 -17.80 -2.32
C PRO A 631 -8.94 -17.69 -1.11
N GLN A 632 -8.71 -18.49 -0.06
CA GLN A 632 -9.52 -18.45 1.18
C GLN A 632 -9.30 -17.16 1.98
N PHE A 633 -8.05 -16.71 2.11
CA PHE A 633 -7.75 -15.44 2.79
C PHE A 633 -8.27 -14.23 2.02
N ALA A 634 -8.21 -14.29 0.68
CA ALA A 634 -8.86 -13.30 -0.18
C ALA A 634 -10.39 -13.27 0.07
N GLN A 635 -11.03 -14.45 0.12
CA GLN A 635 -12.47 -14.57 0.44
C GLN A 635 -12.82 -13.97 1.82
N PHE A 636 -11.98 -14.17 2.84
CA PHE A 636 -12.21 -13.56 4.16
C PHE A 636 -12.22 -12.03 4.09
N CYS A 637 -11.34 -11.45 3.26
CA CYS A 637 -11.29 -10.02 3.02
C CYS A 637 -12.50 -9.54 2.20
N ASP A 638 -12.93 -10.32 1.19
CA ASP A 638 -14.05 -9.98 0.32
C ASP A 638 -15.38 -9.80 1.10
N TYR A 639 -15.63 -10.56 2.18
CA TYR A 639 -16.81 -10.36 3.04
C TYR A 639 -16.84 -8.97 3.69
N TYR A 640 -15.71 -8.54 4.28
CA TYR A 640 -15.59 -7.22 4.86
C TYR A 640 -15.58 -6.12 3.80
N LEU A 641 -15.08 -6.42 2.59
CA LEU A 641 -15.09 -5.47 1.47
C LEU A 641 -16.53 -5.21 1.04
N ALA A 642 -17.36 -6.25 0.96
CA ALA A 642 -18.78 -6.10 0.66
C ALA A 642 -19.50 -5.21 1.69
N MET A 643 -19.23 -5.44 2.97
CA MET A 643 -19.78 -4.62 4.05
C MET A 643 -19.28 -3.16 3.98
N ALA A 644 -17.98 -2.95 3.77
CA ALA A 644 -17.40 -1.61 3.66
C ALA A 644 -17.92 -0.84 2.43
N GLN A 645 -18.11 -1.51 1.28
CA GLN A 645 -18.73 -0.92 0.09
C GLN A 645 -20.17 -0.48 0.36
N ALA A 646 -20.96 -1.31 1.05
CA ALA A 646 -22.31 -0.94 1.44
C ALA A 646 -22.32 0.30 2.35
N MET A 647 -21.43 0.34 3.36
CA MET A 647 -21.27 1.49 4.26
C MET A 647 -20.64 2.72 3.60
N ALA A 648 -19.99 2.57 2.44
CA ALA A 648 -19.55 3.69 1.59
C ALA A 648 -20.66 4.23 0.67
N GLY A 649 -21.90 3.69 0.76
CA GLY A 649 -23.01 4.08 -0.11
C GLY A 649 -23.06 3.33 -1.45
N ALA A 650 -22.27 2.27 -1.61
CA ALA A 650 -22.24 1.41 -2.81
C ALA A 650 -22.69 -0.03 -2.52
N PRO A 651 -23.92 -0.26 -2.01
CA PRO A 651 -24.37 -1.60 -1.61
C PRO A 651 -24.52 -2.58 -2.79
N GLU A 652 -24.76 -2.09 -4.01
CA GLU A 652 -24.77 -2.94 -5.20
C GLU A 652 -23.39 -3.46 -5.58
N GLU A 653 -22.32 -2.68 -5.36
CA GLU A 653 -20.95 -3.18 -5.52
C GLU A 653 -20.65 -4.26 -4.46
N GLY A 654 -21.06 -4.02 -3.21
CA GLY A 654 -20.93 -5.03 -2.15
C GLY A 654 -21.66 -6.34 -2.48
N ARG A 655 -22.85 -6.26 -3.09
CA ARG A 655 -23.61 -7.45 -3.53
C ARG A 655 -22.88 -8.26 -4.61
N LYS A 656 -22.16 -7.60 -5.53
CA LYS A 656 -21.38 -8.30 -6.58
C LYS A 656 -20.31 -9.18 -5.94
N TYR A 657 -19.54 -8.64 -4.99
CA TYR A 657 -18.53 -9.41 -4.27
C TYR A 657 -19.13 -10.65 -3.59
N LEU A 658 -20.25 -10.52 -2.88
CA LEU A 658 -20.91 -11.66 -2.26
C LEU A 658 -21.40 -12.71 -3.29
N THR A 659 -21.93 -12.26 -4.43
CA THR A 659 -22.39 -13.16 -5.50
C THR A 659 -21.23 -13.92 -6.14
N ASP A 660 -20.10 -13.26 -6.36
CA ASP A 660 -18.88 -13.87 -6.90
C ASP A 660 -18.34 -14.94 -5.93
N LEU A 661 -18.37 -14.66 -4.62
CA LEU A 661 -17.98 -15.63 -3.59
C LEU A 661 -18.85 -16.90 -3.59
N ASP A 662 -20.17 -16.75 -3.68
CA ASP A 662 -21.11 -17.88 -3.75
C ASP A 662 -20.83 -18.79 -4.98
N SER A 663 -20.32 -18.20 -6.06
CA SER A 663 -19.99 -18.93 -7.30
C SER A 663 -18.61 -19.58 -7.30
N SER A 664 -17.73 -19.27 -6.34
CA SER A 664 -16.33 -19.70 -6.33
C SER A 664 -16.11 -21.18 -6.03
N GLY A 665 -17.11 -21.86 -5.44
CA GLY A 665 -17.00 -23.26 -5.01
C GLY A 665 -16.06 -23.48 -3.81
N LEU A 666 -15.53 -22.41 -3.21
CA LEU A 666 -14.73 -22.48 -1.98
C LEU A 666 -15.64 -22.71 -0.77
N PRO A 667 -15.25 -23.54 0.21
CA PRO A 667 -16.03 -23.73 1.43
C PRO A 667 -16.28 -22.40 2.15
N SER A 668 -17.56 -22.07 2.39
CA SER A 668 -17.97 -20.80 3.01
C SER A 668 -17.67 -20.70 4.51
N THR A 669 -17.33 -21.82 5.17
CA THR A 669 -17.25 -21.97 6.62
C THR A 669 -15.85 -22.40 7.07
N TRP A 670 -14.87 -21.50 6.95
CA TRP A 670 -13.66 -21.60 7.80
C TRP A 670 -13.95 -20.96 9.18
N PHE A 671 -12.96 -20.49 9.96
CA PHE A 671 -13.14 -19.91 11.31
C PHE A 671 -14.02 -18.64 11.41
N MET A 672 -14.66 -18.23 10.30
CA MET A 672 -15.47 -17.03 10.13
C MET A 672 -16.95 -17.41 9.91
N GLY A 673 -17.53 -18.33 10.68
CA GLY A 673 -18.90 -18.81 10.38
C GLY A 673 -19.99 -17.72 10.42
N VAL A 674 -19.83 -16.72 11.30
CA VAL A 674 -20.82 -15.65 11.51
C VAL A 674 -20.63 -14.48 10.53
N ASP A 675 -19.39 -14.11 10.25
CA ASP A 675 -19.00 -12.89 9.54
C ASP A 675 -19.57 -12.76 8.10
N PRO A 676 -19.63 -13.83 7.26
CA PRO A 676 -20.27 -13.80 5.94
C PRO A 676 -21.75 -13.46 6.02
N ILE A 677 -22.44 -14.07 6.99
CA ILE A 677 -23.88 -13.87 7.20
C ILE A 677 -24.12 -12.44 7.70
N HIS A 678 -23.30 -11.97 8.63
CA HIS A 678 -23.35 -10.60 9.15
C HIS A 678 -23.10 -9.55 8.05
N SER A 679 -22.11 -9.79 7.19
CA SER A 679 -21.79 -8.91 6.05
C SER A 679 -22.93 -8.86 5.03
N SER A 680 -23.53 -10.02 4.70
CA SER A 680 -24.75 -10.10 3.87
C SER A 680 -25.90 -9.29 4.48
N GLY A 681 -26.09 -9.38 5.80
CA GLY A 681 -27.09 -8.59 6.52
C GLY A 681 -26.93 -7.08 6.30
N TRP A 682 -25.71 -6.56 6.40
CA TRP A 682 -25.42 -5.13 6.14
C TRP A 682 -25.62 -4.73 4.68
N VAL A 683 -25.17 -5.54 3.72
CA VAL A 683 -25.41 -5.30 2.30
C VAL A 683 -26.91 -5.25 2.00
N ASN A 684 -27.69 -6.19 2.54
CA ASN A 684 -29.14 -6.23 2.38
C ASN A 684 -29.83 -5.03 3.04
N ALA A 685 -29.41 -4.64 4.25
CA ALA A 685 -29.98 -3.50 4.97
C ALA A 685 -29.80 -2.20 4.18
N LEU A 686 -28.58 -1.93 3.71
CA LEU A 686 -28.23 -0.70 2.99
C LEU A 686 -28.70 -0.71 1.54
N SER A 687 -29.07 -1.88 1.00
CA SER A 687 -29.83 -1.98 -0.25
C SER A 687 -31.34 -1.74 -0.09
N GLY A 688 -31.83 -1.61 1.15
CA GLY A 688 -33.25 -1.41 1.46
C GLY A 688 -34.08 -2.69 1.62
N ASP A 689 -33.48 -3.89 1.64
CA ASP A 689 -34.16 -5.15 1.94
C ASP A 689 -34.01 -5.53 3.43
N LEU A 690 -34.71 -4.78 4.29
CA LEU A 690 -34.65 -4.99 5.75
C LEU A 690 -35.13 -6.38 6.18
N ARG A 691 -36.05 -6.99 5.43
CA ARG A 691 -36.56 -8.32 5.76
C ARG A 691 -35.45 -9.37 5.63
N ARG A 692 -34.71 -9.34 4.52
CA ARG A 692 -33.57 -10.24 4.34
C ARG A 692 -32.45 -9.92 5.32
N ALA A 693 -32.19 -8.64 5.55
CA ALA A 693 -31.17 -8.21 6.52
C ALA A 693 -31.46 -8.75 7.93
N HIS A 694 -32.69 -8.62 8.43
CA HIS A 694 -33.08 -9.13 9.74
C HIS A 694 -32.97 -10.66 9.80
N ALA A 695 -33.41 -11.37 8.77
CA ALA A 695 -33.27 -12.82 8.69
C ALA A 695 -31.78 -13.26 8.70
N ASP A 696 -30.91 -12.54 8.00
CA ASP A 696 -29.47 -12.78 8.04
C ASP A 696 -28.89 -12.53 9.44
N PHE A 697 -29.22 -11.42 10.11
CA PHE A 697 -28.72 -11.16 11.46
C PHE A 697 -29.22 -12.19 12.48
N GLU A 698 -30.48 -12.63 12.41
CA GLU A 698 -30.98 -13.70 13.28
C GLU A 698 -30.27 -15.04 13.01
N ARG A 699 -30.00 -15.35 11.74
CA ARG A 699 -29.22 -16.53 11.34
C ARG A 699 -27.77 -16.45 11.84
N ALA A 700 -27.15 -15.27 11.77
CA ALA A 700 -25.81 -15.02 12.31
C ALA A 700 -25.75 -15.21 13.83
N VAL A 701 -26.78 -14.75 14.57
CA VAL A 701 -26.91 -15.03 16.02
C VAL A 701 -27.01 -16.53 16.27
N ALA A 702 -27.91 -17.23 15.57
CA ALA A 702 -28.12 -18.66 15.75
C ALA A 702 -26.85 -19.47 15.44
N GLU A 703 -26.14 -19.10 14.37
CA GLU A 703 -24.88 -19.72 14.00
C GLU A 703 -23.80 -19.46 15.05
N GLY A 704 -23.65 -18.23 15.53
CA GLY A 704 -22.70 -17.90 16.59
C GLY A 704 -22.94 -18.70 17.86
N CYS A 705 -24.20 -18.85 18.28
CA CYS A 705 -24.56 -19.72 19.40
C CYS A 705 -24.21 -21.20 19.15
N ARG A 706 -24.40 -21.69 17.93
CA ARG A 706 -24.13 -23.08 17.55
C ARG A 706 -22.63 -23.41 17.61
N ILE A 707 -21.79 -22.50 17.13
CA ILE A 707 -20.34 -22.71 17.01
C ILE A 707 -19.53 -22.17 18.20
N GLY A 708 -20.19 -21.48 19.13
CA GLY A 708 -19.54 -20.83 20.28
C GLY A 708 -18.93 -19.46 19.97
N ASP A 709 -19.27 -18.86 18.84
CA ASP A 709 -18.87 -17.49 18.49
C ASP A 709 -19.84 -16.47 19.10
N LEU A 710 -19.72 -16.29 20.42
CA LEU A 710 -20.60 -15.42 21.20
C LEU A 710 -20.36 -13.93 20.87
N VAL A 711 -19.12 -13.55 20.54
CA VAL A 711 -18.77 -12.19 20.11
C VAL A 711 -19.42 -11.85 18.76
N GLY A 712 -19.38 -12.77 17.79
CA GLY A 712 -20.09 -12.62 16.53
C GLY A 712 -21.61 -12.55 16.74
N ALA A 713 -22.16 -13.43 17.58
CA ALA A 713 -23.59 -13.45 17.88
C ALA A 713 -24.08 -12.12 18.47
N ILE A 714 -23.37 -11.54 19.45
CA ILE A 714 -23.78 -10.26 20.04
C ILE A 714 -23.63 -9.09 19.04
N ALA A 715 -22.65 -9.14 18.13
CA ALA A 715 -22.49 -8.16 17.06
C ALA A 715 -23.68 -8.19 16.08
N ALA A 716 -24.12 -9.39 15.70
CA ALA A 716 -25.27 -9.59 14.84
C ALA A 716 -26.59 -9.15 15.52
N ALA A 717 -26.79 -9.48 16.80
CA ALA A 717 -27.93 -9.00 17.57
C ALA A 717 -27.95 -7.46 17.67
N HIS A 718 -26.78 -6.83 17.89
CA HIS A 718 -26.69 -5.37 17.90
C HIS A 718 -27.00 -4.76 16.53
N SER A 719 -26.56 -5.40 15.44
CA SER A 719 -26.88 -4.96 14.07
C SER A 719 -28.37 -5.10 13.74
N LEU A 720 -29.05 -6.10 14.29
CA LEU A 720 -30.50 -6.24 14.22
C LEU A 720 -31.22 -5.06 14.91
N ALA A 721 -30.72 -4.59 16.06
CA ALA A 721 -31.26 -3.39 16.72
C ALA A 721 -31.01 -2.12 15.90
N ARG A 722 -29.77 -1.92 15.42
CA ARG A 722 -29.36 -0.79 14.56
C ARG A 722 -30.15 -0.69 13.26
N THR A 723 -30.73 -1.80 12.80
CA THR A 723 -31.55 -1.86 11.60
C THR A 723 -33.05 -1.86 11.87
N GLY A 724 -33.48 -1.52 13.10
CA GLY A 724 -34.88 -1.23 13.43
C GLY A 724 -35.64 -2.35 14.13
N ALA A 725 -34.97 -3.39 14.63
CA ALA A 725 -35.61 -4.48 15.39
C ALA A 725 -35.05 -4.64 16.83
N PRO A 726 -35.05 -3.57 17.66
CA PRO A 726 -34.39 -3.59 18.98
C PRO A 726 -35.02 -4.55 19.97
N ARG A 727 -36.36 -4.72 19.95
CA ARG A 727 -37.05 -5.69 20.82
C ARG A 727 -36.58 -7.12 20.58
N ARG A 728 -36.47 -7.50 19.30
CA ARG A 728 -36.01 -8.84 18.92
C ARG A 728 -34.54 -9.04 19.27
N ALA A 729 -33.71 -8.03 19.03
CA ALA A 729 -32.31 -8.02 19.45
C ALA A 729 -32.15 -8.21 20.96
N ARG A 730 -32.99 -7.55 21.76
CA ARG A 730 -33.00 -7.67 23.23
C ARG A 730 -33.28 -9.10 23.70
N GLU A 731 -34.27 -9.76 23.09
CA GLU A 731 -34.60 -11.17 23.38
C GLU A 731 -33.39 -12.07 23.11
N LEU A 732 -32.70 -11.85 21.98
CA LEU A 732 -31.55 -12.64 21.57
C LEU A 732 -30.28 -12.36 22.40
N CYS A 733 -30.07 -11.14 22.88
CA CYS A 733 -28.83 -10.78 23.57
C CYS A 733 -28.83 -11.08 25.08
N THR A 734 -30.00 -11.27 25.71
CA THR A 734 -30.12 -11.36 27.18
C THR A 734 -29.33 -12.54 27.77
N SER A 735 -29.27 -13.68 27.08
CA SER A 735 -28.49 -14.85 27.52
C SER A 735 -27.01 -14.74 27.15
N LEU A 736 -26.69 -14.06 26.06
CA LEU A 736 -25.32 -13.96 25.51
C LEU A 736 -24.42 -13.05 26.34
N SER A 737 -24.94 -11.90 26.78
CA SER A 737 -24.12 -10.84 27.36
C SER A 737 -23.43 -11.20 28.67
N ARG A 738 -23.92 -12.24 29.37
CA ARG A 738 -23.35 -12.69 30.66
C ARG A 738 -22.08 -13.52 30.49
N ALA A 739 -21.86 -14.08 29.30
CA ALA A 739 -20.74 -14.97 29.01
C ALA A 739 -19.58 -14.28 28.28
N ILE A 740 -19.68 -12.97 28.04
CA ILE A 740 -18.72 -12.20 27.26
C ILE A 740 -18.07 -11.14 28.15
N GLU A 741 -16.74 -11.15 28.19
CA GLU A 741 -15.94 -10.14 28.88
C GLU A 741 -15.73 -8.89 28.00
N GLY A 742 -15.55 -7.75 28.67
CA GLY A 742 -15.20 -6.48 28.02
C GLY A 742 -16.33 -5.45 28.01
N ASP A 743 -15.95 -4.18 27.80
CA ASP A 743 -16.89 -3.08 27.89
C ASP A 743 -17.77 -2.92 26.64
N LEU A 744 -17.31 -3.42 25.49
CA LEU A 744 -18.04 -3.33 24.23
C LEU A 744 -19.39 -4.05 24.30
N VAL A 745 -19.44 -5.26 24.86
CA VAL A 745 -20.71 -6.00 25.01
C VAL A 745 -21.70 -5.25 25.90
N SER A 746 -21.22 -4.66 27.00
CA SER A 746 -22.05 -3.86 27.89
C SER A 746 -22.60 -2.61 27.19
N ALA A 747 -21.79 -1.92 26.38
CA ALA A 747 -22.21 -0.77 25.59
C ALA A 747 -23.22 -1.15 24.49
N ARG A 748 -23.00 -2.28 23.79
CA ARG A 748 -23.95 -2.79 22.78
C ARG A 748 -25.30 -3.14 23.40
N VAL A 749 -25.31 -3.82 24.54
CA VAL A 749 -26.53 -4.19 25.25
C VAL A 749 -27.28 -2.96 25.75
N ALA A 750 -26.58 -1.96 26.31
CA ALA A 750 -27.16 -0.68 26.68
C ALA A 750 -27.79 0.02 25.47
N HIS A 751 -27.10 0.04 24.31
CA HIS A 751 -27.67 0.59 23.09
C HIS A 751 -28.96 -0.14 22.66
N ILE A 752 -28.97 -1.47 22.66
CA ILE A 752 -30.16 -2.28 22.35
C ILE A 752 -31.32 -1.94 23.29
N HIS A 753 -31.05 -1.84 24.60
CA HIS A 753 -32.06 -1.50 25.59
C HIS A 753 -32.62 -0.09 25.41
N ALA A 754 -31.74 0.90 25.21
CA ALA A 754 -32.14 2.29 25.01
C ALA A 754 -33.01 2.46 23.75
N LEU A 755 -32.71 1.72 22.66
CA LEU A 755 -33.53 1.69 21.45
C LEU A 755 -34.91 1.05 21.69
N ASP A 756 -34.97 -0.07 22.42
CA ASP A 756 -36.23 -0.76 22.75
C ASP A 756 -37.11 0.07 23.71
N ALA A 757 -36.49 0.75 24.67
CA ALA A 757 -37.15 1.62 25.64
C ALA A 757 -37.51 3.00 25.06
N VAL A 758 -36.96 3.37 23.91
CA VAL A 758 -37.09 4.70 23.30
C VAL A 758 -36.60 5.79 24.28
N ASP A 759 -35.42 5.54 24.87
CA ASP A 759 -34.79 6.40 25.87
C ASP A 759 -33.66 7.26 25.27
N PRO A 760 -33.89 8.56 25.05
CA PRO A 760 -32.90 9.43 24.43
C PRO A 760 -31.83 9.96 25.40
N GLU A 761 -32.00 9.80 26.71
CA GLU A 761 -30.96 10.12 27.69
C GLU A 761 -29.94 8.98 27.71
N GLU A 762 -30.41 7.73 27.81
CA GLU A 762 -29.55 6.55 27.76
C GLU A 762 -28.82 6.44 26.40
N LEU A 763 -29.47 6.76 25.27
CA LEU A 763 -28.80 6.83 23.96
C LEU A 763 -27.66 7.87 23.92
N GLY A 764 -27.82 8.99 24.64
CA GLY A 764 -26.77 10.00 24.79
C GLY A 764 -25.57 9.45 25.57
N GLU A 765 -25.81 8.79 26.70
CA GLU A 765 -24.76 8.16 27.51
C GLU A 765 -24.04 7.04 26.75
N VAL A 766 -24.79 6.24 26.00
CA VAL A 766 -24.26 5.20 25.11
C VAL A 766 -23.37 5.80 24.02
N SER A 767 -23.78 6.94 23.41
CA SER A 767 -22.96 7.67 22.44
C SER A 767 -21.62 8.10 23.04
N GLU A 768 -21.60 8.65 24.25
CA GLU A 768 -20.37 9.03 24.96
C GLU A 768 -19.52 7.81 25.33
N ARG A 769 -20.14 6.69 25.70
CA ARG A 769 -19.44 5.45 26.01
C ARG A 769 -18.74 4.87 24.78
N PHE A 770 -19.41 4.84 23.63
CA PHE A 770 -18.79 4.40 22.37
C PHE A 770 -17.66 5.33 21.91
N GLU A 771 -17.82 6.65 22.05
CA GLU A 771 -16.77 7.61 21.68
C GLU A 771 -15.49 7.36 22.49
N ARG A 772 -15.60 7.14 23.81
CA ARG A 772 -14.45 6.83 24.68
C ARG A 772 -13.73 5.53 24.33
N MET A 773 -14.40 4.60 23.65
CA MET A 773 -13.82 3.32 23.21
C MET A 773 -13.12 3.42 21.86
N GLY A 774 -13.35 4.49 21.10
CA GLY A 774 -12.95 4.61 19.69
C GLY A 774 -13.98 4.02 18.70
N ALA A 775 -15.14 3.54 19.17
CA ALA A 775 -16.25 3.04 18.36
C ALA A 775 -17.06 4.19 17.74
N THR A 776 -16.38 5.01 16.93
CA THR A 776 -16.84 6.33 16.52
C THR A 776 -18.13 6.27 15.69
N LEU A 777 -18.32 5.24 14.87
CA LEU A 777 -19.57 5.02 14.14
C LEU A 777 -20.73 4.73 15.08
N LEU A 778 -20.55 3.80 16.02
CA LEU A 778 -21.60 3.47 16.99
C LEU A 778 -21.96 4.68 17.85
N ALA A 779 -20.98 5.52 18.17
CA ALA A 779 -21.21 6.78 18.88
C ALA A 779 -22.05 7.76 18.05
N ALA A 780 -21.76 7.88 16.75
CA ALA A 780 -22.51 8.74 15.83
C ALA A 780 -23.96 8.25 15.67
N GLU A 781 -24.15 6.94 15.48
CA GLU A 781 -25.48 6.34 15.35
C GLU A 781 -26.34 6.51 16.61
N ALA A 782 -25.78 6.23 17.79
CA ALA A 782 -26.52 6.41 19.05
C ALA A 782 -26.98 7.87 19.25
N ALA A 783 -26.15 8.84 18.86
CA ALA A 783 -26.53 10.26 18.86
C ALA A 783 -27.62 10.56 17.81
N ALA A 784 -27.52 9.99 16.61
CA ALA A 784 -28.52 10.14 15.55
C ALA A 784 -29.87 9.54 15.95
N ASP A 785 -29.88 8.39 16.62
CA ASP A 785 -31.09 7.70 17.09
C ASP A 785 -31.80 8.46 18.22
N ALA A 786 -31.06 9.19 19.06
CA ALA A 786 -31.63 10.03 20.12
C ALA A 786 -32.37 11.27 19.57
N ALA A 787 -31.91 11.82 18.44
CA ALA A 787 -32.44 13.06 17.87
C ALA A 787 -33.95 13.02 17.54
N PRO A 788 -34.49 12.03 16.81
CA PRO A 788 -35.92 11.97 16.52
C PRO A 788 -36.76 11.76 17.79
N ILE A 789 -36.22 11.10 18.81
CA ILE A 789 -36.93 10.89 20.09
C ILE A 789 -37.06 12.21 20.85
N TRP A 790 -35.98 13.00 20.97
CA TRP A 790 -36.05 14.35 21.56
C TRP A 790 -36.98 15.28 20.78
N GLN A 791 -36.97 15.19 19.45
CA GLN A 791 -37.87 15.94 18.59
C GLN A 791 -39.34 15.59 18.88
N ASN A 792 -39.66 14.29 19.01
CA ASN A 792 -41.01 13.82 19.32
C ASN A 792 -41.46 14.20 20.75
N ARG A 793 -40.51 14.32 21.69
CA ARG A 793 -40.75 14.83 23.05
C ARG A 793 -40.85 16.36 23.12
N GLY A 794 -40.60 17.08 22.02
CA GLY A 794 -40.70 18.54 21.92
C GLY A 794 -39.44 19.33 22.31
N ASP A 795 -38.34 18.66 22.71
CA ASP A 795 -37.08 19.32 23.05
C ASP A 795 -36.20 19.51 21.82
N ARG A 796 -36.47 20.61 21.08
CA ARG A 796 -35.73 20.98 19.87
C ARG A 796 -34.25 21.24 20.12
N ARG A 797 -33.89 21.72 21.33
CA ARG A 797 -32.50 22.05 21.67
C ARG A 797 -31.68 20.77 21.78
N ARG A 798 -32.16 19.79 22.57
CA ARG A 798 -31.50 18.49 22.69
C ARG A 798 -31.49 17.73 21.36
N ALA A 799 -32.59 17.75 20.59
CA ALA A 799 -32.63 17.14 19.27
C ALA A 799 -31.56 17.70 18.32
N THR A 800 -31.36 19.03 18.33
CA THR A 800 -30.33 19.69 17.50
C THR A 800 -28.91 19.36 17.99
N ALA A 801 -28.68 19.32 19.31
CA ALA A 801 -27.39 18.93 19.87
C ALA A 801 -27.02 17.49 19.49
N CYS A 802 -27.98 16.56 19.54
CA CYS A 802 -27.79 15.17 19.11
C CYS A 802 -27.42 15.08 17.62
N ARG A 803 -28.11 15.82 16.73
CA ARG A 803 -27.77 15.88 15.29
C ARG A 803 -26.36 16.41 15.05
N LEU A 804 -26.00 17.53 15.68
CA LEU A 804 -24.67 18.12 15.55
C LEU A 804 -23.58 17.13 16.00
N ARG A 805 -23.80 16.45 17.12
CA ARG A 805 -22.89 15.42 17.61
C ARG A 805 -22.75 14.26 16.62
N ALA A 806 -23.87 13.78 16.09
CA ALA A 806 -23.86 12.72 15.08
C ALA A 806 -23.05 13.14 13.84
N ASN A 807 -23.25 14.35 13.31
CA ASN A 807 -22.53 14.85 12.13
C ASN A 807 -21.03 15.02 12.40
N VAL A 808 -20.65 15.58 13.56
CA VAL A 808 -19.24 15.72 13.95
C VAL A 808 -18.54 14.35 14.04
N LEU A 809 -19.22 13.36 14.62
CA LEU A 809 -18.67 12.01 14.74
C LEU A 809 -18.62 11.29 13.39
N ALA A 810 -19.66 11.42 12.55
CA ALA A 810 -19.68 10.86 11.20
C ALA A 810 -18.58 11.46 10.30
N GLY A 811 -18.29 12.76 10.45
CA GLY A 811 -17.18 13.43 9.77
C GLY A 811 -15.81 12.86 10.14
N LYS A 812 -15.62 12.39 11.38
CA LYS A 812 -14.39 11.68 11.80
C LYS A 812 -14.26 10.28 11.20
N CYS A 813 -15.33 9.75 10.62
CA CYS A 813 -15.46 8.40 10.08
C CYS A 813 -15.46 8.36 8.55
N GLU A 814 -15.03 9.40 7.84
CA GLU A 814 -15.15 9.46 6.36
C GLU A 814 -16.63 9.36 5.88
N ASN A 815 -17.58 9.87 6.67
CA ASN A 815 -19.03 9.96 6.36
C ASN A 815 -19.69 8.63 5.93
N PRO A 816 -19.76 7.63 6.82
CA PRO A 816 -20.36 6.34 6.52
C PRO A 816 -21.88 6.43 6.35
N VAL A 817 -22.42 5.59 5.47
CA VAL A 817 -23.86 5.43 5.23
C VAL A 817 -24.40 4.30 6.11
N THR A 818 -25.25 4.66 7.07
CA THR A 818 -26.04 3.71 7.86
C THR A 818 -27.50 4.14 7.97
N LEU A 819 -28.39 3.28 8.44
CA LEU A 819 -29.83 3.62 8.52
C LEU A 819 -30.10 4.75 9.53
N SER A 820 -29.40 4.75 10.67
CA SER A 820 -29.52 5.81 11.69
C SER A 820 -29.04 7.16 11.13
N LEU A 821 -27.87 7.20 10.50
CA LEU A 821 -27.30 8.43 9.93
C LEU A 821 -28.10 8.94 8.71
N SER A 822 -28.53 8.05 7.82
CA SER A 822 -29.34 8.42 6.63
C SER A 822 -30.76 8.88 6.98
N SER A 823 -31.23 8.59 8.21
CA SER A 823 -32.54 9.02 8.67
C SER A 823 -32.55 10.46 9.19
N ALA A 824 -31.40 11.05 9.50
CA ALA A 824 -31.32 12.34 10.20
C ALA A 824 -31.89 13.53 9.39
N ASP A 825 -31.85 13.50 8.04
CA ASP A 825 -32.06 14.73 7.25
C ASP A 825 -33.39 14.86 6.48
N TRP A 826 -34.09 13.77 6.13
CA TRP A 826 -35.40 13.86 5.44
C TRP A 826 -36.54 13.12 6.17
N SER A 827 -36.22 12.24 7.12
CA SER A 827 -37.23 11.40 7.80
C SER A 827 -38.09 12.17 8.80
N SER A 828 -37.63 13.31 9.29
CA SER A 828 -38.38 14.16 10.24
C SER A 828 -39.62 14.82 9.63
N LYS A 829 -39.73 14.86 8.29
CA LYS A 829 -40.85 15.46 7.57
C LYS A 829 -41.90 14.45 7.08
N LEU A 830 -41.59 13.14 7.08
CA LEU A 830 -42.43 12.09 6.49
C LEU A 830 -42.88 11.06 7.54
N THR A 831 -44.10 10.55 7.39
CA THR A 831 -44.59 9.42 8.21
C THR A 831 -43.90 8.11 7.78
N VAL A 832 -43.89 7.10 8.65
CA VAL A 832 -43.30 5.77 8.37
C VAL A 832 -43.80 5.19 7.04
N ALA A 833 -45.10 5.29 6.79
CA ALA A 833 -45.75 4.81 5.58
C ALA A 833 -45.37 5.61 4.32
N GLU A 834 -45.12 6.92 4.45
CA GLU A 834 -44.63 7.78 3.38
C GLU A 834 -43.14 7.55 3.11
N LYS A 835 -42.35 7.30 4.16
CA LYS A 835 -40.92 6.98 4.10
C LYS A 835 -40.67 5.70 3.29
N GLU A 836 -41.39 4.63 3.63
CA GLU A 836 -41.32 3.35 2.92
C GLU A 836 -41.73 3.50 1.44
N THR A 837 -42.76 4.29 1.17
CA THR A 837 -43.23 4.56 -0.20
C THR A 837 -42.20 5.41 -0.99
N ALA A 838 -41.57 6.40 -0.35
CA ALA A 838 -40.57 7.27 -0.97
C ALA A 838 -39.28 6.53 -1.33
N LEU A 839 -38.77 5.65 -0.46
CA LEU A 839 -37.56 4.83 -0.71
C LEU A 839 -37.77 3.85 -1.86
N LEU A 840 -38.92 3.19 -1.91
CA LEU A 840 -39.26 2.29 -3.02
C LEU A 840 -39.44 3.07 -4.33
N ALA A 841 -39.91 4.31 -4.26
CA ALA A 841 -40.05 5.16 -5.44
C ALA A 841 -38.69 5.70 -5.93
N ALA A 842 -37.81 6.11 -5.02
CA ALA A 842 -36.46 6.60 -5.32
C ALA A 842 -35.55 5.51 -5.90
N SER A 843 -35.73 4.25 -5.50
CA SER A 843 -35.07 3.07 -6.09
C SER A 843 -35.65 2.61 -7.44
N GLY A 844 -36.53 3.41 -8.06
CA GLY A 844 -37.03 3.18 -9.41
C GLY A 844 -38.23 2.23 -9.57
N ARG A 845 -38.85 1.74 -8.48
CA ARG A 845 -39.98 0.78 -8.58
C ARG A 845 -41.31 1.42 -8.98
N SER A 846 -42.02 0.90 -9.98
CA SER A 846 -43.33 1.48 -10.39
C SER A 846 -44.39 1.49 -9.27
N ASN A 847 -45.37 2.41 -9.32
CA ASN A 847 -46.44 2.49 -8.30
C ASN A 847 -47.19 1.16 -8.14
N LYS A 848 -47.35 0.40 -9.22
CA LYS A 848 -47.94 -0.95 -9.21
C LYS A 848 -47.08 -1.94 -8.44
N ALA A 849 -45.75 -1.93 -8.64
CA ALA A 849 -44.82 -2.78 -7.90
C ALA A 849 -44.78 -2.43 -6.41
N ILE A 850 -44.82 -1.14 -6.07
CA ILE A 850 -44.88 -0.66 -4.68
C ILE A 850 -46.19 -1.10 -4.02
N ALA A 851 -47.32 -0.94 -4.70
CA ALA A 851 -48.64 -1.34 -4.19
C ALA A 851 -48.70 -2.84 -3.89
N THR A 852 -48.17 -3.68 -4.80
CA THR A 852 -48.05 -5.13 -4.60
C THR A 852 -47.13 -5.47 -3.42
N GLN A 853 -45.99 -4.79 -3.30
CA GLN A 853 -45.03 -5.06 -2.22
C GLN A 853 -45.56 -4.66 -0.84
N LEU A 854 -46.31 -3.56 -0.76
CA LEU A 854 -46.84 -3.02 0.49
C LEU A 854 -48.26 -3.52 0.82
N SER A 855 -48.85 -4.38 -0.02
CA SER A 855 -50.23 -4.88 0.12
C SER A 855 -51.27 -3.76 0.27
N ILE A 856 -51.12 -2.67 -0.51
CA ILE A 856 -52.03 -1.52 -0.53
C ILE A 856 -52.49 -1.21 -1.96
N SER A 857 -53.49 -0.34 -2.12
CA SER A 857 -53.93 0.07 -3.46
C SER A 857 -52.92 1.01 -4.15
N VAL A 858 -52.86 0.98 -5.48
CA VAL A 858 -52.04 1.91 -6.28
C VAL A 858 -52.39 3.37 -5.97
N ARG A 859 -53.67 3.67 -5.74
CA ARG A 859 -54.15 5.00 -5.35
C ARG A 859 -53.62 5.44 -3.98
N THR A 860 -53.40 4.50 -3.06
CA THR A 860 -52.78 4.77 -1.76
C THR A 860 -51.30 5.13 -1.92
N VAL A 861 -50.58 4.46 -2.83
CA VAL A 861 -49.19 4.79 -3.19
C VAL A 861 -49.11 6.19 -3.80
N GLU A 862 -49.98 6.51 -4.75
CA GLU A 862 -50.05 7.84 -5.39
C GLU A 862 -50.31 8.95 -4.37
N ASN A 863 -51.29 8.78 -3.50
CA ASN A 863 -51.60 9.76 -2.45
C ASN A 863 -50.44 9.96 -1.47
N ARG A 864 -49.74 8.89 -1.10
CA ARG A 864 -48.54 8.98 -0.24
C ARG A 864 -47.42 9.72 -0.94
N LEU A 865 -47.16 9.42 -2.22
CA LEU A 865 -46.14 10.12 -3.01
C LEU A 865 -46.48 11.61 -3.19
N GLN A 866 -47.74 11.95 -3.41
CA GLN A 866 -48.20 13.35 -3.46
C GLN A 866 -47.90 14.08 -2.14
N GLY A 867 -48.19 13.43 -1.00
CA GLY A 867 -47.86 13.97 0.32
C GLY A 867 -46.35 14.12 0.54
N VAL A 868 -45.55 13.16 0.05
CA VAL A 868 -44.08 13.21 0.07
C VAL A 868 -43.56 14.40 -0.73
N TYR A 869 -44.06 14.63 -1.95
CA TYR A 869 -43.63 15.75 -2.79
C TYR A 869 -43.83 17.10 -2.12
N VAL A 870 -45.00 17.29 -1.51
CA VAL A 870 -45.31 18.51 -0.76
C VAL A 870 -44.42 18.68 0.47
N LYS A 871 -44.18 17.60 1.23
CA LYS A 871 -43.37 17.64 2.46
C LYS A 871 -41.88 17.81 2.21
N LEU A 872 -41.39 17.34 1.06
CA LEU A 872 -39.99 17.46 0.64
C LEU A 872 -39.73 18.68 -0.26
N GLY A 873 -40.77 19.38 -0.72
CA GLY A 873 -40.63 20.57 -1.57
C GLY A 873 -40.20 20.26 -3.01
N ILE A 874 -40.51 19.06 -3.52
CA ILE A 874 -40.15 18.60 -4.86
C ILE A 874 -41.36 18.52 -5.78
N HIS A 875 -41.14 18.64 -7.09
CA HIS A 875 -42.21 18.71 -8.09
C HIS A 875 -42.62 17.36 -8.67
N GLY A 876 -41.84 16.30 -8.40
CA GLY A 876 -42.26 14.96 -8.76
C GLY A 876 -41.21 13.88 -8.54
N ARG A 877 -41.58 12.67 -8.95
CA ARG A 877 -40.83 11.43 -8.70
C ARG A 877 -39.37 11.45 -9.15
N HIS A 878 -39.05 12.15 -10.22
CA HIS A 878 -37.72 12.20 -10.81
C HIS A 878 -36.71 12.96 -9.95
N GLU A 879 -37.17 13.82 -9.04
CA GLU A 879 -36.35 14.57 -8.08
C GLU A 879 -36.14 13.80 -6.76
N LEU A 880 -36.90 12.72 -6.51
CA LEU A 880 -36.75 11.90 -5.30
C LEU A 880 -35.34 11.32 -5.13
N PRO A 881 -34.70 10.72 -6.16
CA PRO A 881 -33.33 10.23 -6.01
C PRO A 881 -32.35 11.36 -5.74
N GLY A 882 -32.61 12.55 -6.31
CA GLY A 882 -31.83 13.76 -6.09
C GLY A 882 -31.93 14.23 -4.64
N VAL A 883 -33.12 14.42 -4.09
CA VAL A 883 -33.28 14.87 -2.69
C VAL A 883 -32.89 13.83 -1.65
N VAL A 884 -33.00 12.54 -1.99
CA VAL A 884 -32.43 11.44 -1.18
C VAL A 884 -30.89 11.41 -1.26
N SER A 885 -30.27 12.09 -2.24
CA SER A 885 -28.81 12.11 -2.53
C SER A 885 -28.13 13.49 -2.42
N GLU A 886 -28.85 14.61 -2.40
CA GLU A 886 -28.30 15.99 -2.36
C GLU A 886 -28.04 16.45 -0.92
N TYR A 887 -28.73 15.85 0.06
CA TYR A 887 -28.43 16.06 1.48
C TYR A 887 -27.22 15.26 1.97
N THR A 888 -26.56 14.47 1.11
CA THR A 888 -25.28 13.81 1.40
C THR A 888 -24.04 14.58 0.89
N GLU A 889 -24.20 15.70 0.18
CA GLU A 889 -23.07 16.50 -0.36
C GLU A 889 -23.01 17.96 0.13
N THR A 890 -23.96 18.43 0.95
CA THR A 890 -23.94 19.79 1.52
C THR A 890 -24.33 19.80 3.00
N ASP A 891 -23.37 19.45 3.85
CA ASP A 891 -23.06 20.11 5.13
C ASP A 891 -21.74 19.55 5.72
#